data_AF-A0A940B419-F1
#
_entry.id   AF-A0A940B419-F1
#
_cell.length_a   1.000
_cell.length_b   1.000
_cell.length_c   1.000
_cell.angle_alpha   90.00
_cell.angle_beta   90.00
_cell.angle_gamma   90.00
#
_symmetry.space_group_name_H-M   'P 1'
#
loop_
_entity.id
_entity.type
_entity.pdbx_description
1 polymer ?
#
loop_
_entity_poly.entity_id
_entity_poly.type
_entity_poly.pdbx_seq_one_letter_code
_entity_poly.pdbx_strand_id
1 'polypeptide(L)'
;MKIAKLILEDGTEFVGWSFGYETETAGEVVFNTAMTGYPESLTDPSYAGQILVTTYPLIGNYGVPDTGMGSDGLPLFMESERIHPKALVVADYSETYSHWNAKESLASWLKREKIPAITGIDTRRLTKVLREHGVMMGRIVLEGSVCRCATATSTTEDYGSVNWVEQVSCKEVIRYNEGADKKVVLVDCGVKANIIRCLIRRGVEVIRVPWDYDFNQLEFDGLFLANGPGDPERCEKTVAHIRTFLNNEKVRPCMGICLGNQLLARAAGAKTYKLKYGHRSHNQPVQRVGTTQCFITSQNHGYAVDDSTLPTDWEPLFVNMNDGSNEGIRHKSNPWMSAQFHPEACSGPTDTEWMFDEFVNCLNTVRTGRTESSLLTDQEFVRDGLKTSGISKVLLLGSGALKIGQAGEFDYSGAQALKALKEEGIHSVLINPNIATVQTSKDVADTVYFQPVQADFVERVIEKERPDGILLSFGGQTALNCGVELYQRGVLEKYGVKVLGTPVQAIIDTEDRDLFVKRLDEIGVKTIKSEACSTVEEVQKAAHELGFPVILRAAYALGGLGSGFCDNEEELLAQAEEAFSFSPQVLVEKSLKGWKEIEYEVVRDRYDNCITVCNMENFDPLGIHTGESIVVAPSQTLTNSEYHKLRALAIKIIRHIGIVGECNVQYALDPNSEDYRVIEVNARLSRSSALASKATGYPLAFVAAKLGLGYGLFDLKNSVTKTTSAFFEPALDYVVVKIPRWDLTKFQGVKRQLGSSMKSVGEVMAIGRTFEESLQKGLRMIGQGMHGFVENHQIKIPDIEKSLHEPTDMRIFVVSKALKIGYTIEQIHQLTMIDRWFLYKLKHIVGIDQQLKEYTHLSEISEFMEPSEFKEYLQSPEVALLLRAAKVYGFSDFQMARAVGLENRMKMEQAGLTIRKWRKILGLVPTVNQIDTLAAEYPAQTNYLYLSYL
;
A
#
# COMPACT_ATOMS: atom_id res chain seq x y z
N MET A 1 2.27 -22.09 20.93
CA MET A 1 0.85 -21.84 20.59
C MET A 1 0.13 -23.17 20.45
N LYS A 2 -1.15 -23.28 20.86
CA LYS A 2 -1.95 -24.50 20.65
C LYS A 2 -2.33 -24.65 19.17
N ILE A 3 -2.43 -25.88 18.69
CA ILE A 3 -2.93 -26.15 17.33
C ILE A 3 -4.42 -25.83 17.27
N ALA A 4 -4.82 -25.17 16.18
CA ALA A 4 -6.21 -24.88 15.86
C ALA A 4 -6.47 -25.24 14.39
N LYS A 5 -7.72 -25.52 14.04
CA LYS A 5 -8.14 -25.75 12.67
C LYS A 5 -9.30 -24.84 12.30
N LEU A 6 -9.26 -24.26 11.12
CA LEU A 6 -10.43 -23.72 10.43
C LEU A 6 -11.01 -24.83 9.54
N ILE A 7 -12.26 -25.18 9.77
CA ILE A 7 -13.01 -26.18 9.00
C ILE A 7 -14.15 -25.46 8.30
N LEU A 8 -14.18 -25.52 6.97
CA LEU A 8 -15.25 -24.97 6.15
C LEU A 8 -16.41 -25.96 6.02
N GLU A 9 -17.61 -25.47 5.68
CA GLU A 9 -18.81 -26.32 5.53
C GLU A 9 -18.67 -27.38 4.42
N ASP A 10 -17.80 -27.15 3.42
CA ASP A 10 -17.47 -28.09 2.35
C ASP A 10 -16.51 -29.20 2.80
N GLY A 11 -16.05 -29.16 4.06
CA GLY A 11 -15.09 -30.09 4.65
C GLY A 11 -13.62 -29.72 4.45
N THR A 12 -13.30 -28.61 3.78
CA THR A 12 -11.93 -28.13 3.63
C THR A 12 -11.35 -27.72 4.99
N GLU A 13 -10.18 -28.26 5.33
CA GLU A 13 -9.47 -27.95 6.58
C GLU A 13 -8.21 -27.13 6.32
N PHE A 14 -7.98 -26.13 7.19
CA PHE A 14 -6.74 -25.40 7.31
C PHE A 14 -6.21 -25.51 8.74
N VAL A 15 -4.98 -25.99 8.91
CA VAL A 15 -4.34 -26.18 10.22
C VAL A 15 -3.40 -25.01 10.48
N GLY A 16 -3.47 -24.45 11.68
CA GLY A 16 -2.62 -23.35 12.11
C GLY A 16 -2.48 -23.33 13.63
N TRP A 17 -2.11 -22.18 14.17
CA TRP A 17 -1.82 -22.01 15.59
C TRP A 17 -2.66 -20.88 16.19
N SER A 18 -3.25 -21.13 17.35
CA SER A 18 -4.00 -20.12 18.10
C SER A 18 -3.05 -19.07 18.68
N PHE A 19 -3.36 -17.80 18.41
CA PHE A 19 -2.69 -16.66 19.05
C PHE A 19 -3.66 -15.71 19.77
N GLY A 20 -4.97 -15.83 19.50
CA GLY A 20 -6.03 -15.08 20.18
C GLY A 20 -6.57 -15.78 21.44
N TYR A 21 -7.85 -15.58 21.74
CA TYR A 21 -8.55 -16.26 22.82
C TYR A 21 -8.84 -17.72 22.47
N GLU A 22 -8.53 -18.65 23.37
CA GLU A 22 -8.67 -20.08 23.12
C GLU A 22 -10.11 -20.57 23.35
N THR A 23 -11.01 -20.24 22.43
CA THR A 23 -12.37 -20.82 22.34
C THR A 23 -12.70 -21.25 20.92
N GLU A 24 -13.63 -22.20 20.78
CA GLU A 24 -14.22 -22.52 19.50
C GLU A 24 -15.26 -21.47 19.11
N THR A 25 -15.40 -21.23 17.81
CA THR A 25 -16.38 -20.30 17.27
C THR A 25 -16.75 -20.68 15.83
N ALA A 26 -17.89 -20.22 15.36
CA ALA A 26 -18.33 -20.40 13.99
C ALA A 26 -18.92 -19.10 13.44
N GLY A 27 -18.84 -18.93 12.12
CA GLY A 27 -19.32 -17.76 11.41
C GLY A 27 -19.12 -17.91 9.90
N GLU A 28 -19.67 -16.99 9.13
CA GLU A 28 -19.42 -16.91 7.69
C GLU A 28 -17.97 -16.49 7.46
N VAL A 29 -17.20 -17.27 6.71
CA VAL A 29 -15.79 -16.98 6.43
C VAL A 29 -15.70 -16.03 5.26
N VAL A 30 -15.11 -14.86 5.49
CA VAL A 30 -14.96 -13.78 4.51
C VAL A 30 -13.51 -13.35 4.43
N PHE A 31 -13.08 -12.79 3.31
CA PHE A 31 -11.72 -12.25 3.15
C PHE A 31 -11.74 -10.76 2.89
N ASN A 32 -10.68 -10.05 3.30
CA ASN A 32 -10.45 -8.64 3.00
C ASN A 32 -9.06 -8.44 2.39
N THR A 33 -9.00 -7.68 1.29
CA THR A 33 -7.77 -7.39 0.52
C THR A 33 -6.95 -6.19 0.99
N ALA A 34 -7.35 -5.55 2.10
CA ALA A 34 -6.60 -4.49 2.74
C ALA A 34 -5.20 -4.95 3.23
N MET A 35 -4.20 -4.09 3.03
CA MET A 35 -2.81 -4.32 3.48
C MET A 35 -2.48 -3.62 4.82
N THR A 36 -3.31 -2.67 5.25
CA THR A 36 -3.20 -1.96 6.53
C THR A 36 -4.60 -1.75 7.12
N GLY A 37 -4.69 -1.23 8.34
CA GLY A 37 -5.95 -0.91 9.02
C GLY A 37 -6.64 -2.08 9.71
N TYR A 38 -5.89 -3.08 10.20
CA TYR A 38 -6.49 -4.19 10.94
C TYR A 38 -7.22 -3.77 12.23
N PRO A 39 -6.81 -2.76 13.03
CA PRO A 39 -7.60 -2.34 14.19
C PRO A 39 -8.97 -1.76 13.82
N GLU A 40 -9.01 -0.90 12.82
CA GLU A 40 -10.23 -0.30 12.29
C GLU A 40 -11.14 -1.37 11.66
N SER A 41 -10.57 -2.28 10.85
CA SER A 41 -11.31 -3.40 10.28
C SER A 41 -11.91 -4.34 11.34
N LEU A 42 -11.17 -4.65 12.41
CA LEU A 42 -11.67 -5.49 13.50
C LEU A 42 -12.82 -4.82 14.28
N THR A 43 -12.93 -3.50 14.23
CA THR A 43 -13.98 -2.73 14.92
C THR A 43 -15.07 -2.24 13.96
N ASP A 44 -15.06 -2.67 12.70
CA ASP A 44 -16.16 -2.43 11.76
C ASP A 44 -17.36 -3.35 12.10
N PRO A 45 -18.53 -2.79 12.46
CA PRO A 45 -19.72 -3.57 12.79
C PRO A 45 -20.22 -4.49 11.67
N SER A 46 -19.86 -4.18 10.42
CA SER A 46 -20.26 -4.95 9.24
C SER A 46 -19.70 -6.38 9.22
N TYR A 47 -18.66 -6.67 10.04
CA TYR A 47 -18.13 -8.02 10.25
C TYR A 47 -18.84 -8.86 11.32
N ALA A 48 -19.91 -8.35 11.95
CA ALA A 48 -20.64 -9.11 12.95
C ALA A 48 -21.13 -10.45 12.39
N GLY A 49 -20.82 -11.55 13.09
CA GLY A 49 -21.19 -12.91 12.67
C GLY A 49 -20.21 -13.59 11.71
N GLN A 50 -19.15 -12.91 11.28
CA GLN A 50 -18.18 -13.41 10.30
C GLN A 50 -16.84 -13.81 10.92
N ILE A 51 -16.12 -14.71 10.27
CA ILE A 51 -14.70 -15.00 10.52
C ILE A 51 -13.89 -14.24 9.46
N LEU A 52 -13.08 -13.28 9.90
CA LEU A 52 -12.31 -12.40 9.02
C LEU A 52 -10.97 -13.03 8.63
N VAL A 53 -10.75 -13.19 7.33
CA VAL A 53 -9.47 -13.61 6.73
C VAL A 53 -8.77 -12.38 6.15
N THR A 54 -7.57 -12.06 6.63
CA THR A 54 -6.74 -11.03 6.00
C THR A 54 -5.90 -11.66 4.88
N THR A 55 -5.98 -11.11 3.68
CA THR A 55 -5.15 -11.63 2.57
C THR A 55 -3.69 -11.22 2.70
N TYR A 56 -3.42 -9.98 3.16
CA TYR A 56 -2.08 -9.53 3.45
C TYR A 56 -1.46 -10.41 4.54
N PRO A 57 -0.25 -10.98 4.31
CA PRO A 57 0.22 -12.06 5.15
C PRO A 57 0.78 -11.61 6.50
N LEU A 58 1.26 -10.37 6.63
CA LEU A 58 1.96 -9.89 7.84
C LEU A 58 1.03 -9.00 8.68
N ILE A 59 0.51 -9.52 9.79
CA ILE A 59 -0.47 -8.82 10.64
C ILE A 59 0.06 -8.64 12.08
N GLY A 60 -0.24 -7.49 12.69
CA GLY A 60 0.19 -7.14 14.05
C GLY A 60 1.43 -6.24 14.13
N ASN A 61 1.98 -5.83 13.00
CA ASN A 61 3.29 -5.17 12.88
C ASN A 61 3.39 -3.85 13.67
N TYR A 62 2.31 -3.08 13.71
CA TYR A 62 2.24 -1.77 14.39
C TYR A 62 1.38 -1.81 15.67
N GLY A 63 1.08 -3.01 16.20
CA GLY A 63 0.37 -3.19 17.47
C GLY A 63 -1.08 -2.70 17.43
N VAL A 64 -1.64 -2.39 18.60
CA VAL A 64 -2.98 -1.83 18.76
C VAL A 64 -2.87 -0.51 19.51
N PRO A 65 -3.46 0.59 19.00
CA PRO A 65 -3.47 1.87 19.70
C PRO A 65 -4.41 1.84 20.92
N ASP A 66 -4.58 2.98 21.59
CA ASP A 66 -5.54 3.09 22.69
C ASP A 66 -6.97 2.74 22.21
N THR A 67 -7.63 1.83 22.91
CA THR A 67 -9.01 1.41 22.63
C THR A 67 -10.04 2.21 23.43
N GLY A 68 -9.62 3.25 24.14
CA GLY A 68 -10.47 4.12 24.96
C GLY A 68 -11.36 5.07 24.15
N MET A 69 -12.20 5.79 24.89
CA MET A 69 -13.14 6.78 24.36
C MET A 69 -12.53 8.19 24.38
N GLY A 70 -12.82 8.99 23.35
CA GLY A 70 -12.57 10.41 23.28
C GLY A 70 -13.57 11.25 24.06
N SER A 71 -13.26 12.55 24.18
CA SER A 71 -14.12 13.53 24.88
C SER A 71 -15.47 13.77 24.20
N ASP A 72 -15.57 13.41 22.91
CA ASP A 72 -16.78 13.46 22.09
C ASP A 72 -17.71 12.25 22.29
N GLY A 73 -17.33 11.30 23.17
CA GLY A 73 -18.11 10.09 23.42
C GLY A 73 -18.01 9.05 22.30
N LEU A 74 -17.00 9.15 21.42
CA LEU A 74 -16.67 8.16 20.39
C LEU A 74 -15.35 7.46 20.73
N PRO A 75 -15.10 6.22 20.25
CA PRO A 75 -13.79 5.60 20.39
C PRO A 75 -12.69 6.46 19.77
N LEU A 76 -11.47 6.47 20.31
CA LEU A 76 -10.43 7.41 19.87
C LEU A 76 -9.81 6.99 18.52
N PHE A 77 -9.44 5.71 18.40
CA PHE A 77 -8.78 5.14 17.21
C PHE A 77 -9.54 3.96 16.60
N MET A 78 -10.71 3.61 17.15
CA MET A 78 -11.54 2.50 16.71
C MET A 78 -12.81 3.01 16.01
N GLU A 79 -13.45 2.12 15.26
CA GLU A 79 -14.70 2.43 14.56
C GLU A 79 -15.95 1.98 15.31
N SER A 80 -15.78 1.24 16.39
CA SER A 80 -16.81 0.94 17.38
C SER A 80 -16.17 0.63 18.73
N GLU A 81 -17.00 0.36 19.74
CA GLU A 81 -16.58 0.11 21.11
C GLU A 81 -15.96 -1.29 21.32
N ARG A 82 -16.00 -2.19 20.32
CA ARG A 82 -15.54 -3.59 20.46
C ARG A 82 -15.11 -4.23 19.15
N ILE A 83 -14.45 -5.38 19.24
CA ILE A 83 -14.20 -6.23 18.07
C ILE A 83 -15.51 -6.92 17.63
N HIS A 84 -15.82 -6.86 16.35
CA HIS A 84 -17.03 -7.43 15.75
C HIS A 84 -16.90 -8.80 15.07
N PRO A 85 -15.83 -9.13 14.31
CA PRO A 85 -15.68 -10.47 13.75
C PRO A 85 -15.59 -11.51 14.88
N LYS A 86 -16.18 -12.67 14.62
CA LYS A 86 -16.16 -13.84 15.51
C LYS A 86 -14.76 -14.41 15.69
N ALA A 87 -13.90 -14.27 14.70
CA ALA A 87 -12.50 -14.65 14.76
C ALA A 87 -11.67 -13.97 13.66
N LEU A 88 -10.34 -14.02 13.83
CA LEU A 88 -9.36 -13.53 12.87
C LEU A 88 -8.47 -14.68 12.33
N VAL A 89 -8.26 -14.72 11.03
CA VAL A 89 -7.41 -15.70 10.34
C VAL A 89 -6.32 -14.95 9.57
N VAL A 90 -5.05 -15.23 9.88
CA VAL A 90 -3.88 -14.58 9.27
C VAL A 90 -2.85 -15.60 8.79
N ALA A 91 -1.96 -15.19 7.89
CA ALA A 91 -0.89 -16.06 7.41
C ALA A 91 0.31 -16.07 8.37
N ASP A 92 0.83 -14.89 8.74
CA ASP A 92 1.91 -14.70 9.72
C ASP A 92 1.51 -13.61 10.73
N TYR A 93 1.66 -13.92 12.02
CA TYR A 93 1.38 -13.00 13.11
C TYR A 93 2.68 -12.44 13.68
N SER A 94 2.81 -11.11 13.70
CA SER A 94 3.90 -10.40 14.38
C SER A 94 3.63 -10.29 15.87
N GLU A 95 4.30 -11.13 16.68
CA GLU A 95 4.23 -11.06 18.15
C GLU A 95 4.79 -9.74 18.69
N THR A 96 5.91 -9.29 18.14
CA THR A 96 6.52 -7.99 18.43
C THR A 96 6.03 -6.92 17.46
N TYR A 97 5.70 -5.75 18.00
CA TYR A 97 5.23 -4.59 17.24
C TYR A 97 6.14 -3.37 17.44
N SER A 98 6.08 -2.42 16.52
CA SER A 98 6.78 -1.12 16.61
C SER A 98 5.92 -0.02 16.01
N HIS A 99 5.35 0.82 16.87
CA HIS A 99 4.66 2.04 16.47
C HIS A 99 4.52 2.96 17.68
N TRP A 100 4.71 4.27 17.51
CA TRP A 100 4.73 5.24 18.61
C TRP A 100 3.39 5.32 19.36
N ASN A 101 2.27 5.06 18.67
CA ASN A 101 0.93 5.05 19.25
C ASN A 101 0.48 3.67 19.80
N ALA A 102 1.28 2.61 19.65
CA ALA A 102 0.86 1.28 20.10
C ALA A 102 0.87 1.15 21.64
N LYS A 103 -0.19 0.59 22.20
CA LYS A 103 -0.35 0.35 23.65
C LYS A 103 -0.24 -1.12 24.02
N GLU A 104 -0.63 -2.01 23.12
CA GLU A 104 -0.56 -3.46 23.34
C GLU A 104 -0.37 -4.23 22.03
N SER A 105 -0.11 -5.54 22.15
CA SER A 105 -0.07 -6.44 21.00
C SER A 105 -1.48 -6.79 20.52
N LEU A 106 -1.61 -7.13 19.24
CA LEU A 106 -2.88 -7.65 18.70
C LEU A 106 -3.35 -8.92 19.44
N ALA A 107 -2.45 -9.83 19.81
CA ALA A 107 -2.80 -11.02 20.58
C ALA A 107 -3.38 -10.67 21.96
N SER A 108 -2.78 -9.69 22.65
CA SER A 108 -3.25 -9.23 23.96
C SER A 108 -4.68 -8.68 23.86
N TRP A 109 -4.92 -7.82 22.86
CA TRP A 109 -6.23 -7.23 22.62
C TRP A 109 -7.29 -8.30 22.29
N LEU A 110 -6.99 -9.21 21.37
CA LEU A 110 -7.89 -10.32 21.01
C LEU A 110 -8.22 -11.21 22.21
N LYS A 111 -7.23 -11.51 23.07
CA LYS A 111 -7.47 -12.29 24.30
C LYS A 111 -8.34 -11.54 25.29
N ARG A 112 -8.15 -10.22 25.44
CA ARG A 112 -8.96 -9.37 26.32
C ARG A 112 -10.43 -9.33 25.85
N GLU A 113 -10.65 -9.14 24.56
CA GLU A 113 -11.98 -9.11 23.91
C GLU A 113 -12.58 -10.51 23.69
N LYS A 114 -11.86 -11.57 24.09
CA LYS A 114 -12.26 -12.99 23.95
C LYS A 114 -12.51 -13.44 22.50
N ILE A 115 -11.70 -12.94 21.56
CA ILE A 115 -11.78 -13.25 20.13
C ILE A 115 -10.74 -14.32 19.76
N PRO A 116 -11.17 -15.48 19.23
CA PRO A 116 -10.27 -16.47 18.64
C PRO A 116 -9.50 -15.91 17.46
N ALA A 117 -8.24 -16.32 17.34
CA ALA A 117 -7.46 -16.01 16.16
C ALA A 117 -6.43 -17.08 15.86
N ILE A 118 -6.24 -17.35 14.57
CA ILE A 118 -5.37 -18.42 14.05
C ILE A 118 -4.35 -17.85 13.05
N THR A 119 -3.09 -18.27 13.19
CA THR A 119 -1.97 -17.93 12.30
C THR A 119 -1.39 -19.17 11.63
N GLY A 120 -0.55 -19.01 10.61
CA GLY A 120 0.05 -20.11 9.86
C GLY A 120 -0.85 -20.71 8.78
N ILE A 121 -1.91 -19.99 8.40
CA ILE A 121 -2.89 -20.42 7.40
C ILE A 121 -2.49 -19.85 6.05
N ASP A 122 -2.53 -20.68 4.99
CA ASP A 122 -2.42 -20.17 3.62
C ASP A 122 -3.69 -19.39 3.24
N THR A 123 -3.70 -18.11 3.61
CA THR A 123 -4.83 -17.20 3.37
C THR A 123 -5.10 -17.00 1.88
N ARG A 124 -4.10 -17.13 1.01
CA ARG A 124 -4.27 -17.05 -0.45
C ARG A 124 -5.07 -18.24 -0.96
N ARG A 125 -4.72 -19.46 -0.53
CA ARG A 125 -5.51 -20.66 -0.88
C ARG A 125 -6.93 -20.55 -0.35
N LEU A 126 -7.11 -20.09 0.89
CA LEU A 126 -8.44 -19.88 1.48
C LEU A 126 -9.26 -18.87 0.67
N THR A 127 -8.70 -17.72 0.30
CA THR A 127 -9.37 -16.72 -0.55
C THR A 127 -9.80 -17.31 -1.89
N LYS A 128 -8.98 -18.14 -2.53
CA LYS A 128 -9.36 -18.80 -3.79
C LYS A 128 -10.56 -19.74 -3.62
N VAL A 129 -10.61 -20.52 -2.54
CA VAL A 129 -11.74 -21.39 -2.21
C VAL A 129 -13.02 -20.55 -2.07
N LEU A 130 -12.97 -19.48 -1.28
CA LEU A 130 -14.11 -18.58 -1.06
C LEU A 130 -14.55 -17.86 -2.34
N ARG A 131 -13.61 -17.43 -3.18
CA ARG A 131 -13.92 -16.83 -4.49
C ARG A 131 -14.59 -17.82 -5.44
N GLU A 132 -14.13 -19.07 -5.45
CA GLU A 132 -14.59 -20.11 -6.39
C GLU A 132 -15.96 -20.69 -5.99
N HIS A 133 -16.20 -20.89 -4.70
CA HIS A 133 -17.43 -21.51 -4.18
C HIS A 133 -18.42 -20.52 -3.57
N GLY A 134 -17.99 -19.29 -3.31
CA GLY A 134 -18.72 -18.30 -2.52
C GLY A 134 -18.31 -18.30 -1.05
N VAL A 135 -18.67 -17.24 -0.33
CA VAL A 135 -18.52 -17.21 1.13
C VAL A 135 -19.42 -18.27 1.76
N MET A 136 -18.95 -18.87 2.84
CA MET A 136 -19.56 -20.07 3.42
C MET A 136 -19.34 -20.14 4.93
N MET A 137 -20.08 -20.99 5.62
CA MET A 137 -19.88 -21.16 7.06
C MET A 137 -18.56 -21.89 7.34
N GLY A 138 -17.89 -21.46 8.40
CA GLY A 138 -16.69 -22.12 8.91
C GLY A 138 -16.65 -22.13 10.43
N ARG A 139 -15.85 -23.03 10.98
CA ARG A 139 -15.66 -23.20 12.42
C ARG A 139 -14.17 -23.29 12.76
N ILE A 140 -13.78 -22.58 13.81
CA ILE A 140 -12.46 -22.75 14.44
C ILE A 140 -12.60 -23.76 15.58
N VAL A 141 -11.79 -24.80 15.54
CA VAL A 141 -11.70 -25.85 16.58
C VAL A 141 -10.28 -25.94 17.14
N LEU A 142 -10.16 -26.23 18.42
CA LEU A 142 -8.87 -26.38 19.10
C LEU A 142 -8.51 -27.87 19.21
N GLU A 143 -7.22 -28.20 19.09
CA GLU A 143 -6.79 -29.58 19.27
C GLU A 143 -7.03 -30.07 20.71
N GLY A 144 -7.58 -31.28 20.86
CA GLY A 144 -7.89 -31.90 22.15
C GLY A 144 -9.29 -31.61 22.72
N SER A 145 -10.12 -30.81 22.04
CA SER A 145 -11.55 -30.73 22.34
C SER A 145 -12.24 -32.01 21.85
N VAL A 146 -13.10 -32.61 22.69
CA VAL A 146 -13.87 -33.80 22.31
C VAL A 146 -14.88 -33.39 21.25
N CYS A 147 -14.53 -33.59 19.98
CA CYS A 147 -15.45 -33.46 18.87
C CYS A 147 -16.55 -34.52 19.03
N ARG A 148 -17.66 -34.17 19.67
CA ARG A 148 -18.90 -34.95 19.52
C ARG A 148 -19.26 -34.83 18.06
N CYS A 149 -19.02 -35.92 17.33
CA CYS A 149 -19.32 -36.11 15.93
C CYS A 149 -20.71 -35.54 15.61
N ALA A 150 -20.73 -34.36 15.01
CA ALA A 150 -21.78 -33.89 14.16
C ALA A 150 -21.05 -33.22 13.00
N THR A 151 -21.41 -33.62 11.79
CA THR A 151 -21.05 -32.91 10.56
C THR A 151 -21.18 -31.40 10.77
N ALA A 152 -20.30 -30.59 10.16
CA ALA A 152 -20.30 -29.12 10.25
C ALA A 152 -21.68 -28.45 9.95
N THR A 153 -22.64 -29.24 9.48
CA THR A 153 -23.98 -28.86 9.06
C THR A 153 -25.06 -28.83 10.14
N SER A 154 -24.91 -29.45 11.33
CA SER A 154 -26.09 -29.68 12.19
C SER A 154 -26.35 -28.65 13.32
N THR A 155 -25.45 -27.70 13.59
CA THR A 155 -25.62 -26.75 14.72
C THR A 155 -25.23 -25.29 14.44
N THR A 156 -24.84 -24.96 13.21
CA THR A 156 -24.40 -23.60 12.86
C THR A 156 -25.57 -22.87 12.18
N GLU A 157 -26.12 -21.83 12.81
CA GLU A 157 -27.14 -20.97 12.19
C GLU A 157 -26.57 -20.32 10.92
N ASP A 158 -27.35 -20.31 9.84
CA ASP A 158 -26.98 -19.66 8.59
C ASP A 158 -26.85 -18.13 8.80
N TYR A 159 -25.79 -17.53 8.25
CA TYR A 159 -25.51 -16.11 8.41
C TYR A 159 -26.68 -15.21 7.98
N GLY A 160 -27.34 -15.53 6.87
CA GLY A 160 -28.44 -14.74 6.32
C GLY A 160 -29.78 -14.90 7.07
N SER A 161 -29.86 -15.85 8.01
CA SER A 161 -31.06 -16.08 8.83
C SER A 161 -31.15 -15.15 10.06
N VAL A 162 -30.03 -14.57 10.47
CA VAL A 162 -29.91 -13.75 11.69
C VAL A 162 -30.01 -12.26 11.34
N ASN A 163 -30.77 -11.50 12.15
CA ASN A 163 -30.75 -10.03 12.08
C ASN A 163 -29.51 -9.49 12.81
N TRP A 164 -28.37 -9.43 12.12
CA TRP A 164 -27.12 -8.93 12.71
C TRP A 164 -27.18 -7.45 13.07
N VAL A 165 -28.00 -6.66 12.38
CA VAL A 165 -28.22 -5.24 12.69
C VAL A 165 -28.75 -5.08 14.12
N GLU A 166 -29.69 -5.93 14.53
CA GLU A 166 -30.22 -5.91 15.92
C GLU A 166 -29.12 -6.16 16.97
N GLN A 167 -28.08 -6.94 16.63
CA GLN A 167 -26.99 -7.25 17.56
C GLN A 167 -25.97 -6.11 17.70
N VAL A 168 -25.87 -5.22 16.71
CA VAL A 168 -24.87 -4.14 16.68
C VAL A 168 -25.47 -2.75 16.88
N SER A 169 -26.75 -2.56 16.59
CA SER A 169 -27.46 -1.30 16.80
C SER A 169 -27.44 -0.89 18.28
N CYS A 170 -27.30 0.41 18.52
CA CYS A 170 -27.52 1.04 19.81
C CYS A 170 -28.92 0.68 20.34
N LYS A 171 -29.06 0.72 21.67
CA LYS A 171 -30.30 0.33 22.37
C LYS A 171 -31.17 1.52 22.75
N GLU A 172 -30.60 2.71 22.71
CA GLU A 172 -31.22 3.95 23.12
C GLU A 172 -30.80 5.07 22.18
N VAL A 173 -31.54 6.18 22.21
CA VAL A 173 -31.25 7.36 21.39
C VAL A 173 -30.06 8.10 22.00
N ILE A 174 -29.02 8.33 21.20
CA ILE A 174 -27.80 9.01 21.61
C ILE A 174 -27.67 10.30 20.79
N ARG A 175 -27.32 11.40 21.44
CA ARG A 175 -27.08 12.69 20.78
C ARG A 175 -25.59 13.04 20.81
N TYR A 176 -25.11 13.58 19.71
CA TYR A 176 -23.75 14.11 19.60
C TYR A 176 -23.80 15.54 19.07
N ASN A 177 -22.87 16.38 19.55
CA ASN A 177 -22.77 17.79 19.16
C ASN A 177 -24.10 18.55 19.38
N GLU A 178 -24.69 18.36 20.56
CA GLU A 178 -25.98 18.97 20.95
C GLU A 178 -25.95 20.50 20.85
N GLY A 179 -27.01 21.06 20.29
CA GLY A 179 -27.16 22.51 20.15
C GLY A 179 -26.62 23.06 18.83
N ALA A 180 -26.06 22.21 17.95
CA ALA A 180 -25.76 22.62 16.59
C ALA A 180 -27.04 22.92 15.80
N ASP A 181 -26.96 23.86 14.87
CA ASP A 181 -28.15 24.37 14.17
C ASP A 181 -28.84 23.31 13.32
N LYS A 182 -28.08 22.36 12.75
CA LYS A 182 -28.57 21.32 11.83
C LYS A 182 -28.76 20.00 12.57
N LYS A 183 -29.96 19.41 12.48
CA LYS A 183 -30.27 18.14 13.15
C LYS A 183 -30.41 17.00 12.14
N VAL A 184 -29.60 15.96 12.29
CA VAL A 184 -29.66 14.77 11.43
C VAL A 184 -29.99 13.56 12.29
N VAL A 185 -31.02 12.82 11.90
CA VAL A 185 -31.25 11.49 12.45
C VAL A 185 -30.34 10.51 11.73
N LEU A 186 -29.57 9.76 12.50
CA LEU A 186 -28.71 8.67 12.03
C LEU A 186 -29.30 7.34 12.49
N VAL A 187 -29.81 6.56 11.55
CA VAL A 187 -30.35 5.22 11.85
C VAL A 187 -29.19 4.25 11.99
N ASP A 188 -28.99 3.76 13.21
CA ASP A 188 -27.87 2.89 13.53
C ASP A 188 -28.14 1.46 13.08
N CYS A 189 -27.59 1.11 11.92
CA CYS A 189 -27.61 -0.26 11.42
C CYS A 189 -26.32 -1.04 11.75
N GLY A 190 -25.46 -0.52 12.62
CA GLY A 190 -24.05 -0.92 12.73
C GLY A 190 -23.10 0.20 12.35
N VAL A 191 -23.37 1.41 12.85
CA VAL A 191 -22.64 2.62 12.49
C VAL A 191 -21.17 2.55 12.87
N LYS A 192 -20.30 2.92 11.93
CA LYS A 192 -18.92 3.25 12.21
C LYS A 192 -18.78 4.65 12.81
N ALA A 193 -17.92 4.79 13.81
CA ALA A 193 -17.68 6.03 14.51
C ALA A 193 -17.29 7.17 13.56
N ASN A 194 -16.54 6.89 12.48
CA ASN A 194 -16.13 7.95 11.57
C ASN A 194 -17.28 8.58 10.77
N ILE A 195 -18.42 7.89 10.57
CA ILE A 195 -19.64 8.53 10.01
C ILE A 195 -20.08 9.69 10.90
N ILE A 196 -20.11 9.45 12.22
CA ILE A 196 -20.51 10.45 13.21
C ILE A 196 -19.47 11.58 13.24
N ARG A 197 -18.17 11.26 13.24
CA ARG A 197 -17.09 12.28 13.17
C ARG A 197 -17.19 13.15 11.93
N CYS A 198 -17.50 12.58 10.76
CA CYS A 198 -17.65 13.32 9.50
C CYS A 198 -18.84 14.29 9.54
N LEU A 199 -19.97 13.92 10.16
CA LEU A 199 -21.13 14.78 10.35
C LEU A 199 -20.86 15.90 11.36
N ILE A 200 -20.29 15.57 12.52
CA ILE A 200 -19.97 16.57 13.58
C ILE A 200 -18.99 17.62 13.07
N ARG A 201 -17.94 17.21 12.34
CA ARG A 201 -16.97 18.14 11.71
C ARG A 201 -17.60 19.17 10.79
N ARG A 202 -18.81 18.89 10.28
CA ARG A 202 -19.60 19.76 9.39
C ARG A 202 -20.70 20.54 10.14
N GLY A 203 -20.62 20.60 11.47
CA GLY A 203 -21.52 21.40 12.32
C GLY A 203 -22.93 20.82 12.45
N VAL A 204 -23.05 19.49 12.45
CA VAL A 204 -24.34 18.78 12.57
C VAL A 204 -24.50 18.21 13.98
N GLU A 205 -25.69 18.37 14.56
CA GLU A 205 -26.17 17.59 15.70
C GLU A 205 -26.65 16.23 15.17
N VAL A 206 -26.06 15.16 15.68
CA VAL A 206 -26.39 13.79 15.25
C VAL A 206 -27.26 13.13 16.30
N ILE A 207 -28.46 12.69 15.90
CA ILE A 207 -29.39 11.92 16.72
C ILE A 207 -29.31 10.46 16.26
N ARG A 208 -28.43 9.67 16.89
CA ARG A 208 -28.27 8.24 16.61
C ARG A 208 -29.44 7.49 17.24
N VAL A 209 -30.22 6.78 16.42
CA VAL A 209 -31.40 6.02 16.88
C VAL A 209 -31.23 4.53 16.61
N PRO A 210 -31.84 3.65 17.44
CA PRO A 210 -31.86 2.21 17.16
C PRO A 210 -32.43 1.89 15.78
N TRP A 211 -31.96 0.79 15.17
CA TRP A 211 -32.34 0.39 13.80
C TRP A 211 -33.86 0.33 13.56
N ASP A 212 -34.65 -0.08 14.56
CA ASP A 212 -36.10 -0.23 14.47
C ASP A 212 -36.91 0.92 15.06
N TYR A 213 -36.23 2.00 15.49
CA TYR A 213 -36.86 3.18 16.05
C TYR A 213 -37.68 3.93 14.99
N ASP A 214 -38.92 4.30 15.34
CA ASP A 214 -39.75 5.15 14.48
C ASP A 214 -39.31 6.61 14.57
N PHE A 215 -38.28 6.94 13.79
CA PHE A 215 -37.71 8.28 13.74
C PHE A 215 -38.65 9.31 13.10
N ASN A 216 -39.75 8.91 12.45
CA ASN A 216 -40.71 9.86 11.87
C ASN A 216 -41.41 10.71 12.92
N GLN A 217 -41.33 10.33 14.19
CA GLN A 217 -41.85 11.06 15.35
C GLN A 217 -40.91 12.18 15.82
N LEU A 218 -39.70 12.26 15.29
CA LEU A 218 -38.70 13.27 15.65
C LEU A 218 -38.72 14.47 14.69
N GLU A 219 -38.39 15.65 15.22
CA GLU A 219 -38.05 16.81 14.41
C GLU A 219 -36.56 16.79 14.03
N PHE A 220 -36.29 16.80 12.73
CA PHE A 220 -34.94 16.80 12.16
C PHE A 220 -34.94 17.34 10.73
N ASP A 221 -33.76 17.76 10.26
CA ASP A 221 -33.53 18.38 8.96
C ASP A 221 -33.20 17.35 7.86
N GLY A 222 -32.51 16.25 8.19
CA GLY A 222 -32.17 15.20 7.24
C GLY A 222 -32.01 13.81 7.87
N LEU A 223 -32.14 12.79 7.03
CA LEU A 223 -32.02 11.38 7.41
C LEU A 223 -30.72 10.79 6.91
N PHE A 224 -29.99 10.10 7.77
CA PHE A 224 -28.78 9.38 7.42
C PHE A 224 -28.93 7.90 7.79
N LEU A 225 -28.65 7.00 6.84
CA LEU A 225 -28.74 5.56 7.02
C LEU A 225 -27.32 4.98 7.04
N ALA A 226 -26.93 4.43 8.18
CA ALA A 226 -25.57 3.93 8.40
C ALA A 226 -25.27 2.64 7.61
N ASN A 227 -23.99 2.28 7.60
CA ASN A 227 -23.54 0.94 7.22
C ASN A 227 -24.05 -0.14 8.21
N GLY A 228 -23.85 -1.41 7.87
CA GLY A 228 -24.19 -2.50 8.77
C GLY A 228 -23.96 -3.91 8.22
N PRO A 229 -24.07 -4.93 9.09
CA PRO A 229 -23.92 -6.34 8.74
C PRO A 229 -25.25 -6.96 8.27
N GLY A 230 -25.14 -8.17 7.70
CA GLY A 230 -26.30 -9.05 7.48
C GLY A 230 -27.12 -8.75 6.22
N ASP A 231 -28.23 -9.47 6.13
CA ASP A 231 -29.15 -9.41 4.99
C ASP A 231 -30.14 -8.24 5.16
N PRO A 232 -30.24 -7.31 4.18
CA PRO A 232 -31.20 -6.20 4.23
C PRO A 232 -32.67 -6.65 4.30
N GLU A 233 -33.00 -7.89 3.96
CA GLU A 233 -34.35 -8.47 4.15
C GLU A 233 -34.72 -8.69 5.62
N ARG A 234 -33.76 -8.68 6.55
CA ARG A 234 -34.03 -8.78 8.00
C ARG A 234 -34.41 -7.44 8.64
N CYS A 235 -34.32 -6.34 7.90
CA CYS A 235 -34.55 -4.98 8.41
C CYS A 235 -35.91 -4.38 8.02
N GLU A 236 -36.97 -5.20 7.91
CA GLU A 236 -38.30 -4.75 7.44
C GLU A 236 -38.89 -3.57 8.21
N LYS A 237 -38.69 -3.52 9.54
CA LYS A 237 -39.15 -2.39 10.35
C LYS A 237 -38.50 -1.07 9.90
N THR A 238 -37.18 -1.07 9.70
CA THR A 238 -36.45 0.10 9.21
C THR A 238 -36.92 0.50 7.82
N VAL A 239 -37.08 -0.46 6.92
CA VAL A 239 -37.59 -0.22 5.56
C VAL A 239 -38.99 0.42 5.58
N ALA A 240 -39.87 -0.03 6.49
CA ALA A 240 -41.19 0.58 6.67
C ALA A 240 -41.09 2.04 7.13
N HIS A 241 -40.21 2.35 8.09
CA HIS A 241 -39.99 3.72 8.57
C HIS A 241 -39.40 4.64 7.50
N ILE A 242 -38.45 4.13 6.70
CA ILE A 242 -37.89 4.87 5.55
C ILE A 242 -38.99 5.12 4.51
N ARG A 243 -39.84 4.13 4.22
CA ARG A 243 -40.95 4.30 3.27
C ARG A 243 -41.95 5.38 3.74
N THR A 244 -42.23 5.46 5.03
CA THR A 244 -43.01 6.57 5.61
C THR A 244 -42.32 7.92 5.40
N PHE A 245 -41.00 7.98 5.60
CA PHE A 245 -40.22 9.20 5.34
C PHE A 245 -40.25 9.64 3.87
N LEU A 246 -40.08 8.70 2.93
CA LEU A 246 -40.08 9.00 1.48
C LEU A 246 -41.45 9.50 0.99
N ASN A 247 -42.54 9.09 1.63
CA ASN A 247 -43.91 9.51 1.28
C ASN A 247 -44.37 10.77 2.04
N ASN A 248 -43.49 11.42 2.81
CA ASN A 248 -43.84 12.62 3.54
C ASN A 248 -43.93 13.84 2.61
N GLU A 249 -44.93 14.71 2.80
CA GLU A 249 -45.08 15.95 2.03
C GLU A 249 -43.88 16.89 2.20
N LYS A 250 -43.27 16.92 3.39
CA LYS A 250 -42.06 17.68 3.68
C LYS A 250 -40.83 16.87 3.26
N VAL A 251 -40.36 17.12 2.03
CA VAL A 251 -39.12 16.55 1.50
C VAL A 251 -37.92 17.02 2.33
N ARG A 252 -37.13 16.06 2.82
CA ARG A 252 -35.88 16.27 3.55
C ARG A 252 -34.75 15.48 2.89
N PRO A 253 -33.50 15.95 2.95
CA PRO A 253 -32.37 15.19 2.40
C PRO A 253 -32.20 13.83 3.08
N CYS A 254 -31.80 12.84 2.28
CA CYS A 254 -31.49 11.49 2.76
C CYS A 254 -30.19 10.98 2.13
N MET A 255 -29.30 10.44 2.95
CA MET A 255 -28.09 9.76 2.49
C MET A 255 -27.98 8.36 3.11
N GLY A 256 -27.76 7.35 2.30
CA GLY A 256 -27.48 5.97 2.75
C GLY A 256 -26.06 5.51 2.44
N ILE A 257 -25.42 4.81 3.38
CA ILE A 257 -24.09 4.22 3.21
C ILE A 257 -24.17 2.70 3.37
N CYS A 258 -23.58 1.94 2.44
CA CYS A 258 -23.48 0.48 2.48
C CYS A 258 -24.85 -0.21 2.68
N LEU A 259 -25.15 -0.75 3.85
CA LEU A 259 -26.47 -1.29 4.14
C LEU A 259 -27.56 -0.21 3.99
N GLY A 260 -27.28 1.05 4.31
CA GLY A 260 -28.15 2.18 4.05
C GLY A 260 -28.53 2.37 2.58
N ASN A 261 -27.64 2.06 1.62
CA ASN A 261 -27.98 2.02 0.18
C ASN A 261 -29.07 0.98 -0.09
N GLN A 262 -28.87 -0.23 0.44
CA GLN A 262 -29.76 -1.36 0.25
C GLN A 262 -31.13 -1.09 0.90
N LEU A 263 -31.17 -0.56 2.11
CA LEU A 263 -32.42 -0.23 2.81
C LEU A 263 -33.19 0.89 2.12
N LEU A 264 -32.49 1.92 1.62
CA LEU A 264 -33.12 3.00 0.83
C LEU A 264 -33.72 2.45 -0.47
N ALA A 265 -32.97 1.62 -1.19
CA ALA A 265 -33.44 0.97 -2.43
C ALA A 265 -34.68 0.09 -2.18
N ARG A 266 -34.66 -0.72 -1.11
CA ARG A 266 -35.83 -1.56 -0.73
C ARG A 266 -37.03 -0.73 -0.31
N ALA A 267 -36.82 0.40 0.38
CA ALA A 267 -37.90 1.32 0.74
C ALA A 267 -38.54 1.95 -0.50
N ALA A 268 -37.72 2.29 -1.51
CA ALA A 268 -38.15 2.77 -2.82
C ALA A 268 -38.88 1.70 -3.65
N GLY A 269 -38.62 0.41 -3.41
CA GLY A 269 -39.30 -0.72 -4.06
C GLY A 269 -38.40 -1.65 -4.88
N ALA A 270 -37.08 -1.43 -4.86
CA ALA A 270 -36.11 -2.30 -5.50
C ALA A 270 -35.82 -3.57 -4.69
N LYS A 271 -35.19 -4.56 -5.33
CA LYS A 271 -34.72 -5.80 -4.72
C LYS A 271 -33.23 -5.74 -4.41
N THR A 272 -32.82 -6.61 -3.50
CA THR A 272 -31.42 -6.85 -3.13
C THR A 272 -31.08 -8.32 -3.32
N TYR A 273 -29.81 -8.64 -3.59
CA TYR A 273 -29.33 -10.01 -3.75
C TYR A 273 -27.98 -10.22 -3.07
N LYS A 274 -27.67 -11.46 -2.70
CA LYS A 274 -26.37 -11.83 -2.11
C LYS A 274 -25.31 -11.95 -3.22
N LEU A 275 -24.20 -11.25 -3.05
CA LEU A 275 -23.00 -11.40 -3.87
C LEU A 275 -22.32 -12.72 -3.55
N LYS A 276 -21.62 -13.29 -4.54
CA LYS A 276 -20.94 -14.58 -4.38
C LYS A 276 -19.95 -14.57 -3.22
N TYR A 277 -19.08 -13.55 -3.17
CA TYR A 277 -18.10 -13.38 -2.10
C TYR A 277 -18.01 -11.94 -1.59
N GLY A 278 -18.88 -11.04 -2.06
CA GLY A 278 -18.95 -9.63 -1.65
C GLY A 278 -17.75 -8.78 -2.07
N HIS A 279 -17.83 -7.48 -1.79
CA HIS A 279 -16.73 -6.53 -1.97
C HIS A 279 -16.18 -6.13 -0.61
N ARG A 280 -14.90 -6.46 -0.38
CA ARG A 280 -14.23 -6.32 0.93
C ARG A 280 -12.78 -5.87 0.74
N SER A 281 -12.57 -4.57 0.57
CA SER A 281 -11.26 -4.02 0.25
C SER A 281 -11.15 -2.51 0.46
N HIS A 282 -9.94 -1.97 0.34
CA HIS A 282 -9.63 -0.54 0.24
C HIS A 282 -9.36 -0.08 -1.20
N ASN A 283 -9.49 -0.96 -2.19
CA ASN A 283 -9.10 -0.69 -3.59
C ASN A 283 -10.25 -0.84 -4.60
N GLN A 284 -11.51 -0.81 -4.16
CA GLN A 284 -12.65 -1.05 -5.05
C GLN A 284 -12.88 0.15 -5.96
N PRO A 285 -12.82 -0.03 -7.30
CA PRO A 285 -13.00 1.06 -8.24
C PRO A 285 -14.47 1.27 -8.58
N VAL A 286 -14.96 2.48 -8.34
CA VAL A 286 -16.32 2.87 -8.69
C VAL A 286 -16.29 4.02 -9.70
N GLN A 287 -17.20 3.97 -10.66
CA GLN A 287 -17.40 5.05 -11.62
C GLN A 287 -18.75 5.72 -11.35
N ARG A 288 -18.78 7.05 -11.40
CA ARG A 288 -20.03 7.79 -11.40
C ARG A 288 -20.73 7.58 -12.74
N VAL A 289 -21.96 7.08 -12.70
CA VAL A 289 -22.69 6.70 -13.90
C VAL A 289 -22.87 7.92 -14.82
N GLY A 290 -22.54 7.74 -16.09
CA GLY A 290 -22.65 8.79 -17.11
C GLY A 290 -21.47 9.76 -17.20
N THR A 291 -20.46 9.67 -16.33
CA THR A 291 -19.30 10.59 -16.33
C THR A 291 -17.96 9.84 -16.47
N THR A 292 -16.87 10.57 -16.64
CA THR A 292 -15.50 10.01 -16.62
C THR A 292 -14.88 9.95 -15.24
N GLN A 293 -15.63 10.31 -14.18
CA GLN A 293 -15.12 10.36 -12.81
C GLN A 293 -15.12 8.97 -12.18
N CYS A 294 -13.95 8.56 -11.70
CA CYS A 294 -13.74 7.31 -11.00
C CYS A 294 -13.13 7.57 -9.63
N PHE A 295 -13.47 6.71 -8.66
CA PHE A 295 -13.01 6.79 -7.28
C PHE A 295 -12.54 5.43 -6.79
N ILE A 296 -11.48 5.42 -5.99
CA ILE A 296 -11.08 4.25 -5.23
C ILE A 296 -11.79 4.30 -3.88
N THR A 297 -12.43 3.21 -3.50
CA THR A 297 -13.33 3.18 -2.34
C THR A 297 -13.01 2.03 -1.39
N SER A 298 -13.34 2.28 -0.12
CA SER A 298 -13.41 1.24 0.90
C SER A 298 -14.80 0.60 0.89
N GLN A 299 -14.86 -0.72 0.87
CA GLN A 299 -16.10 -1.49 0.81
C GLN A 299 -16.05 -2.68 1.75
N ASN A 300 -17.18 -2.99 2.39
CA ASN A 300 -17.40 -4.20 3.16
C ASN A 300 -18.88 -4.61 3.14
N HIS A 301 -19.31 -5.28 2.07
CA HIS A 301 -20.67 -5.79 1.96
C HIS A 301 -20.76 -7.12 1.21
N GLY A 302 -21.76 -7.94 1.60
CA GLY A 302 -22.08 -9.21 0.97
C GLY A 302 -23.34 -9.19 0.10
N TYR A 303 -24.05 -8.07 0.04
CA TYR A 303 -25.32 -7.89 -0.67
C TYR A 303 -25.25 -6.66 -1.56
N ALA A 304 -26.03 -6.64 -2.65
CA ALA A 304 -26.08 -5.54 -3.60
C ALA A 304 -27.52 -5.25 -4.04
N VAL A 305 -27.76 -4.06 -4.57
CA VAL A 305 -29.05 -3.63 -5.15
C VAL A 305 -29.16 -4.12 -6.59
N ASP A 306 -30.33 -4.61 -6.98
CA ASP A 306 -30.64 -4.98 -8.37
C ASP A 306 -31.18 -3.77 -9.14
N ASP A 307 -30.31 -3.14 -9.94
CA ASP A 307 -30.63 -1.97 -10.77
C ASP A 307 -31.83 -2.18 -11.70
N SER A 308 -32.08 -3.42 -12.15
CA SER A 308 -33.21 -3.72 -13.05
C SER A 308 -34.57 -3.60 -12.38
N THR A 309 -34.59 -3.54 -11.05
CA THR A 309 -35.80 -3.43 -10.23
C THR A 309 -36.03 -2.04 -9.65
N LEU A 310 -35.15 -1.07 -9.96
CA LEU A 310 -35.33 0.31 -9.52
C LEU A 310 -36.62 0.91 -10.14
N PRO A 311 -37.45 1.60 -9.35
CA PRO A 311 -38.57 2.37 -9.88
C PRO A 311 -38.10 3.48 -10.84
N THR A 312 -38.99 3.95 -11.71
CA THR A 312 -38.65 4.93 -12.77
C THR A 312 -38.15 6.28 -12.26
N ASP A 313 -38.44 6.64 -11.02
CA ASP A 313 -38.02 7.91 -10.41
C ASP A 313 -36.64 7.81 -9.73
N TRP A 314 -36.04 6.62 -9.74
CA TRP A 314 -34.70 6.33 -9.23
C TRP A 314 -33.77 5.93 -10.37
N GLU A 315 -32.48 6.14 -10.15
CA GLU A 315 -31.44 5.70 -11.07
C GLU A 315 -30.14 5.35 -10.33
N PRO A 316 -29.30 4.49 -10.91
CA PRO A 316 -27.97 4.22 -10.39
C PRO A 316 -27.11 5.49 -10.40
N LEU A 317 -26.41 5.75 -9.29
CA LEU A 317 -25.48 6.88 -9.15
C LEU A 317 -24.03 6.45 -9.40
N PHE A 318 -23.66 5.29 -8.89
CA PHE A 318 -22.32 4.71 -9.04
C PHE A 318 -22.41 3.25 -9.49
N VAL A 319 -21.38 2.78 -10.19
CA VAL A 319 -21.25 1.39 -10.65
C VAL A 319 -19.85 0.86 -10.37
N ASN A 320 -19.75 -0.41 -9.97
CA ASN A 320 -18.47 -1.08 -9.77
C ASN A 320 -17.81 -1.33 -11.13
N MET A 321 -16.56 -0.90 -11.31
CA MET A 321 -15.88 -1.03 -12.60
C MET A 321 -15.38 -2.45 -12.89
N ASN A 322 -15.37 -3.34 -11.91
CA ASN A 322 -14.87 -4.71 -12.06
C ASN A 322 -15.98 -5.71 -12.42
N ASP A 323 -17.17 -5.60 -11.81
CA ASP A 323 -18.26 -6.55 -12.02
C ASP A 323 -19.60 -5.92 -12.42
N GLY A 324 -19.70 -4.60 -12.44
CA GLY A 324 -20.89 -3.87 -12.88
C GLY A 324 -22.04 -3.81 -11.88
N SER A 325 -21.83 -4.19 -10.61
CA SER A 325 -22.88 -4.07 -9.60
C SER A 325 -23.19 -2.61 -9.24
N ASN A 326 -24.39 -2.40 -8.68
CA ASN A 326 -24.78 -1.10 -8.13
C ASN A 326 -23.85 -0.67 -7.00
N GLU A 327 -23.39 0.59 -7.04
CA GLU A 327 -22.54 1.18 -6.00
C GLU A 327 -23.19 2.41 -5.33
N GLY A 328 -24.49 2.62 -5.56
CA GLY A 328 -25.24 3.76 -5.07
C GLY A 328 -26.41 4.10 -5.99
N ILE A 329 -27.45 4.72 -5.43
CA ILE A 329 -28.63 5.18 -6.18
C ILE A 329 -28.91 6.64 -5.86
N ARG A 330 -29.65 7.31 -6.74
CA ARG A 330 -30.24 8.61 -6.46
C ARG A 330 -31.67 8.71 -6.98
N HIS A 331 -32.45 9.55 -6.33
CA HIS A 331 -33.75 9.97 -6.86
C HIS A 331 -33.55 11.08 -7.90
N LYS A 332 -34.39 11.11 -8.94
CA LYS A 332 -34.24 12.06 -10.07
C LYS A 332 -34.54 13.53 -9.71
N SER A 333 -35.42 13.76 -8.74
CA SER A 333 -35.80 15.11 -8.28
C SER A 333 -35.54 15.40 -6.80
N ASN A 334 -35.89 14.48 -5.89
CA ASN A 334 -35.68 14.65 -4.46
C ASN A 334 -34.19 14.51 -4.05
N PRO A 335 -33.75 15.18 -2.96
CA PRO A 335 -32.36 15.16 -2.47
C PRO A 335 -32.04 13.85 -1.71
N TRP A 336 -32.25 12.72 -2.38
CA TRP A 336 -32.01 11.39 -1.83
C TRP A 336 -30.96 10.68 -2.65
N MET A 337 -29.90 10.24 -1.98
CA MET A 337 -28.80 9.54 -2.61
C MET A 337 -28.19 8.50 -1.68
N SER A 338 -27.35 7.64 -2.22
CA SER A 338 -26.61 6.67 -1.44
C SER A 338 -25.31 6.25 -2.11
N ALA A 339 -24.43 5.64 -1.33
CA ALA A 339 -23.28 4.90 -1.78
C ALA A 339 -23.30 3.50 -1.14
N GLN A 340 -22.97 2.47 -1.91
CA GLN A 340 -22.78 1.12 -1.40
C GLN A 340 -21.40 0.96 -0.72
N PHE A 341 -20.44 1.79 -1.11
CA PHE A 341 -19.15 1.94 -0.44
C PHE A 341 -19.24 2.83 0.80
N HIS A 342 -18.10 3.01 1.47
CA HIS A 342 -17.94 3.72 2.74
C HIS A 342 -17.17 5.03 2.55
N PRO A 343 -17.84 6.17 2.25
CA PRO A 343 -17.19 7.46 2.11
C PRO A 343 -16.45 7.96 3.35
N GLU A 344 -16.81 7.45 4.53
CA GLU A 344 -16.12 7.72 5.78
C GLU A 344 -14.76 7.01 5.90
N ALA A 345 -14.45 6.04 5.03
CA ALA A 345 -13.22 5.27 5.08
C ALA A 345 -12.97 4.67 6.49
N CYS A 346 -11.75 4.68 7.02
CA CYS A 346 -11.40 4.14 8.34
C CYS A 346 -11.87 2.67 8.52
N SER A 347 -11.19 1.70 7.93
CA SER A 347 -9.97 1.82 7.14
C SER A 347 -10.21 2.07 5.64
N GLY A 348 -9.20 2.57 4.93
CA GLY A 348 -9.24 2.79 3.48
C GLY A 348 -9.10 4.25 3.02
N PRO A 349 -9.23 4.51 1.71
CA PRO A 349 -9.04 5.83 1.11
C PRO A 349 -10.19 6.79 1.40
N THR A 350 -9.88 8.08 1.55
CA THR A 350 -10.84 9.16 1.84
C THR A 350 -11.31 9.91 0.59
N ASP A 351 -11.16 9.32 -0.59
CA ASP A 351 -11.38 9.96 -1.90
C ASP A 351 -12.83 10.41 -2.14
N THR A 352 -13.77 9.88 -1.35
CA THR A 352 -15.21 10.14 -1.46
C THR A 352 -15.80 10.87 -0.27
N GLU A 353 -15.00 11.40 0.68
CA GLU A 353 -15.52 12.11 1.86
C GLU A 353 -16.39 13.33 1.48
N TRP A 354 -16.17 13.91 0.30
CA TRP A 354 -16.95 15.02 -0.25
C TRP A 354 -18.47 14.74 -0.32
N MET A 355 -18.91 13.47 -0.32
CA MET A 355 -20.33 13.12 -0.26
C MET A 355 -21.00 13.62 1.03
N PHE A 356 -20.27 13.69 2.14
CA PHE A 356 -20.77 14.30 3.37
C PHE A 356 -20.97 15.82 3.22
N ASP A 357 -20.11 16.50 2.45
CA ASP A 357 -20.28 17.92 2.13
C ASP A 357 -21.54 18.13 1.28
N GLU A 358 -21.76 17.29 0.26
CA GLU A 358 -22.96 17.34 -0.57
C GLU A 358 -24.25 17.13 0.23
N PHE A 359 -24.28 16.14 1.13
CA PHE A 359 -25.42 15.91 2.01
C PHE A 359 -25.71 17.12 2.92
N VAL A 360 -24.69 17.68 3.55
CA VAL A 360 -24.85 18.84 4.46
C VAL A 360 -25.25 20.11 3.71
N ASN A 361 -24.80 20.29 2.46
CA ASN A 361 -25.22 21.39 1.60
C ASN A 361 -26.70 21.26 1.19
N CYS A 362 -27.20 20.04 0.99
CA CYS A 362 -28.62 19.80 0.75
C CYS A 362 -29.48 20.25 1.94
N LEU A 363 -29.01 20.06 3.18
CA LEU A 363 -29.71 20.53 4.39
C LEU A 363 -29.88 22.07 4.37
N ASN A 364 -28.85 22.81 3.94
CA ASN A 364 -28.90 24.27 3.81
C ASN A 364 -29.94 24.73 2.77
N THR A 365 -29.93 24.09 1.60
CA THR A 365 -30.79 24.45 0.48
C THR A 365 -32.25 24.28 0.83
N VAL A 366 -32.60 23.14 1.45
CA VAL A 366 -33.98 22.84 1.88
C VAL A 366 -34.44 23.78 2.99
N ARG A 367 -33.56 24.22 3.89
CA ARG A 367 -33.90 25.15 4.98
C ARG A 367 -34.10 26.60 4.52
N THR A 368 -33.27 27.07 3.58
CA THR A 368 -33.21 28.49 3.22
C THR A 368 -34.02 28.83 1.96
N GLY A 369 -34.44 27.82 1.19
CA GLY A 369 -35.08 28.01 -0.12
C GLY A 369 -34.17 28.66 -1.16
N ARG A 370 -32.89 28.90 -0.82
CA ARG A 370 -31.86 29.40 -1.72
C ARG A 370 -31.00 28.21 -2.12
N THR A 371 -30.91 27.96 -3.42
CA THR A 371 -29.82 27.20 -3.99
C THR A 371 -28.55 27.98 -3.73
N GLU A 372 -27.81 27.63 -2.68
CA GLU A 372 -26.36 27.83 -2.73
C GLU A 372 -25.91 26.99 -3.92
N SER A 373 -25.51 27.68 -5.00
CA SER A 373 -25.00 27.10 -6.24
C SER A 373 -24.27 25.80 -5.93
N SER A 374 -24.82 24.68 -6.41
CA SER A 374 -24.29 23.34 -6.20
C SER A 374 -22.78 23.34 -6.44
N LEU A 375 -22.03 22.85 -5.46
CA LEU A 375 -20.60 22.56 -5.60
C LEU A 375 -20.32 21.42 -6.61
N LEU A 376 -21.35 20.93 -7.29
CA LEU A 376 -21.22 20.36 -8.61
C LEU A 376 -21.79 21.40 -9.58
N THR A 377 -20.93 22.29 -10.05
CA THR A 377 -21.10 22.72 -11.44
C THR A 377 -20.89 21.46 -12.24
N ASP A 378 -21.81 21.20 -13.17
CA ASP A 378 -21.63 20.29 -14.29
C ASP A 378 -20.48 20.78 -15.19
N GLN A 379 -19.28 21.05 -14.62
CA GLN A 379 -18.03 20.91 -15.36
C GLN A 379 -17.79 19.42 -15.53
N GLU A 380 -18.76 18.78 -16.20
CA GLU A 380 -18.66 17.44 -16.70
C GLU A 380 -17.44 17.46 -17.62
N PHE A 381 -16.44 16.68 -17.25
CA PHE A 381 -15.58 16.04 -18.25
C PHE A 381 -16.49 15.07 -19.02
N VAL A 382 -17.42 15.62 -19.81
CA VAL A 382 -18.13 14.88 -20.84
C VAL A 382 -17.04 14.28 -21.70
N ARG A 383 -17.21 13.01 -22.11
CA ARG A 383 -16.32 12.37 -23.07
C ARG A 383 -16.21 13.25 -24.31
N ASP A 384 -15.17 14.09 -24.35
CA ASP A 384 -14.72 14.71 -25.57
C ASP A 384 -14.19 13.54 -26.38
N GLY A 385 -14.96 13.08 -27.38
CA GLY A 385 -14.73 11.79 -28.04
C GLY A 385 -13.26 11.60 -28.38
N LEU A 386 -12.72 10.39 -28.13
CA LEU A 386 -11.30 10.00 -28.33
C LEU A 386 -10.70 10.70 -29.56
N LYS A 387 -10.07 11.85 -29.34
CA LYS A 387 -9.40 12.62 -30.40
C LYS A 387 -7.91 12.68 -30.09
N THR A 388 -7.27 11.52 -30.21
CA THR A 388 -5.96 11.43 -30.87
C THR A 388 -6.10 11.56 -32.39
N SER A 389 -7.14 12.26 -32.89
CA SER A 389 -7.25 12.62 -34.30
C SER A 389 -6.03 13.49 -34.65
N GLY A 390 -5.04 12.90 -35.31
CA GLY A 390 -3.86 13.58 -35.82
C GLY A 390 -2.51 13.22 -35.21
N ILE A 391 -2.38 12.19 -34.35
CA ILE A 391 -1.06 11.65 -33.97
C ILE A 391 -0.81 10.37 -34.77
N SER A 392 0.11 10.44 -35.73
CA SER A 392 0.50 9.32 -36.60
C SER A 392 1.94 8.87 -36.36
N LYS A 393 2.81 9.79 -35.90
CA LYS A 393 4.22 9.52 -35.62
C LYS A 393 4.64 10.11 -34.28
N VAL A 394 5.29 9.31 -33.43
CA VAL A 394 5.77 9.72 -32.11
C VAL A 394 7.27 9.49 -31.97
N LEU A 395 7.97 10.49 -31.46
CA LEU A 395 9.38 10.41 -31.07
C LEU A 395 9.50 10.04 -29.58
N LEU A 396 10.26 8.99 -29.29
CA LEU A 396 10.65 8.58 -27.95
C LEU A 396 12.14 8.86 -27.73
N LEU A 397 12.46 9.57 -26.65
CA LEU A 397 13.84 9.79 -26.22
C LEU A 397 14.26 8.70 -25.23
N GLY A 398 15.25 7.90 -25.60
CA GLY A 398 15.85 6.88 -24.74
C GLY A 398 16.77 7.48 -23.68
N SER A 399 17.31 6.63 -22.80
CA SER A 399 18.15 7.07 -21.67
C SER A 399 19.60 7.39 -22.00
N GLY A 400 20.09 6.96 -23.16
CA GLY A 400 21.52 7.03 -23.46
C GLY A 400 22.33 5.99 -22.69
N ALA A 401 23.53 6.35 -22.26
CA ALA A 401 24.44 5.42 -21.59
C ALA A 401 23.93 5.02 -20.20
N LEU A 402 24.13 3.75 -19.84
CA LEU A 402 23.90 3.28 -18.48
C LEU A 402 24.96 3.87 -17.56
N LYS A 403 24.52 4.53 -16.49
CA LYS A 403 25.37 5.12 -15.45
C LYS A 403 24.75 4.90 -14.07
N ILE A 404 25.54 5.07 -13.02
CA ILE A 404 25.00 5.00 -11.65
C ILE A 404 23.87 6.04 -11.52
N GLY A 405 22.73 5.60 -10.96
CA GLY A 405 21.51 6.40 -10.86
C GLY A 405 20.63 6.45 -12.12
N GLN A 406 21.12 5.96 -13.28
CA GLN A 406 20.33 5.89 -14.51
C GLN A 406 20.69 4.63 -15.31
N ALA A 407 20.02 3.52 -15.02
CA ALA A 407 20.36 2.19 -15.52
C ALA A 407 19.25 1.58 -16.41
N GLY A 408 19.09 0.25 -16.35
CA GLY A 408 18.24 -0.53 -17.26
C GLY A 408 16.73 -0.33 -17.08
N GLU A 409 16.29 0.34 -16.02
CA GLU A 409 14.90 0.71 -15.77
C GLU A 409 14.29 1.48 -16.96
N PHE A 410 15.08 2.33 -17.62
CA PHE A 410 14.62 3.12 -18.76
C PHE A 410 14.61 2.35 -20.08
N ASP A 411 15.38 1.26 -20.18
CA ASP A 411 15.25 0.32 -21.29
C ASP A 411 13.91 -0.43 -21.20
N TYR A 412 13.57 -0.92 -20.01
CA TYR A 412 12.25 -1.50 -19.73
C TYR A 412 11.12 -0.51 -20.02
N SER A 413 11.20 0.69 -19.46
CA SER A 413 10.17 1.73 -19.60
C SER A 413 9.98 2.19 -21.04
N GLY A 414 11.08 2.48 -21.76
CA GLY A 414 11.03 2.84 -23.18
C GLY A 414 10.42 1.74 -24.05
N ALA A 415 10.78 0.48 -23.81
CA ALA A 415 10.20 -0.65 -24.52
C ALA A 415 8.69 -0.82 -24.26
N GLN A 416 8.20 -0.56 -23.04
CA GLN A 416 6.77 -0.56 -22.74
C GLN A 416 6.03 0.57 -23.47
N ALA A 417 6.63 1.76 -23.57
CA ALA A 417 6.04 2.87 -24.32
C ALA A 417 5.94 2.55 -25.82
N LEU A 418 7.01 2.00 -26.41
CA LEU A 418 7.01 1.55 -27.81
C LEU A 418 5.93 0.48 -28.07
N LYS A 419 5.76 -0.46 -27.13
CA LYS A 419 4.68 -1.45 -27.20
C LYS A 419 3.31 -0.77 -27.18
N ALA A 420 3.09 0.21 -26.31
CA ALA A 420 1.83 0.95 -26.25
C ALA A 420 1.53 1.70 -27.56
N LEU A 421 2.53 2.35 -28.16
CA LEU A 421 2.41 3.03 -29.47
C LEU A 421 2.07 2.04 -30.59
N LYS A 422 2.74 0.89 -30.62
CA LYS A 422 2.53 -0.15 -31.62
C LYS A 422 1.12 -0.73 -31.58
N GLU A 423 0.56 -0.93 -30.38
CA GLU A 423 -0.83 -1.37 -30.21
C GLU A 423 -1.86 -0.35 -30.75
N GLU A 424 -1.50 0.94 -30.77
CA GLU A 424 -2.33 2.01 -31.33
C GLU A 424 -2.05 2.26 -32.82
N GLY A 425 -1.16 1.49 -33.45
CA GLY A 425 -0.77 1.67 -34.85
C GLY A 425 0.00 2.97 -35.14
N ILE A 426 0.64 3.56 -34.12
CA ILE A 426 1.40 4.81 -34.24
C ILE A 426 2.85 4.49 -34.64
N HIS A 427 3.37 5.18 -35.66
CA HIS A 427 4.76 5.02 -36.11
C HIS A 427 5.72 5.56 -35.05
N SER A 428 6.62 4.72 -34.58
CA SER A 428 7.55 5.02 -33.50
C SER A 428 8.95 5.36 -34.02
N VAL A 429 9.48 6.51 -33.60
CA VAL A 429 10.88 6.91 -33.80
C VAL A 429 11.57 6.89 -32.45
N LEU A 430 12.67 6.16 -32.32
CA LEU A 430 13.48 6.11 -31.11
C LEU A 430 14.84 6.77 -31.34
N ILE A 431 15.26 7.65 -30.42
CA ILE A 431 16.66 8.10 -30.33
C ILE A 431 17.29 7.48 -29.09
N ASN A 432 18.27 6.61 -29.29
CA ASN A 432 19.09 6.08 -28.20
C ASN A 432 20.48 5.67 -28.71
N PRO A 433 21.58 6.26 -28.20
CA PRO A 433 22.93 5.88 -28.61
C PRO A 433 23.39 4.52 -28.05
N ASN A 434 22.69 3.96 -27.05
CA ASN A 434 23.09 2.71 -26.40
C ASN A 434 22.65 1.48 -27.21
N ILE A 435 23.60 0.92 -27.97
CA ILE A 435 23.42 -0.27 -28.81
C ILE A 435 23.12 -1.57 -28.06
N ALA A 436 23.27 -1.59 -26.73
CA ALA A 436 23.10 -2.78 -25.91
C ALA A 436 21.72 -2.86 -25.22
N THR A 437 20.72 -2.12 -25.72
CA THR A 437 19.39 -2.03 -25.11
C THR A 437 18.33 -2.81 -25.89
N VAL A 438 17.39 -3.41 -25.18
CA VAL A 438 16.25 -4.14 -25.78
C VAL A 438 15.41 -3.21 -26.64
N GLN A 439 15.19 -1.96 -26.22
CA GLN A 439 14.44 -0.96 -27.00
C GLN A 439 15.04 -0.68 -28.38
N THR A 440 16.36 -0.90 -28.58
CA THR A 440 17.03 -0.75 -29.88
C THR A 440 17.07 -2.03 -30.72
N SER A 441 16.46 -3.11 -30.21
CA SER A 441 16.34 -4.36 -30.96
C SER A 441 15.41 -4.22 -32.15
N LYS A 442 15.63 -5.08 -33.16
CA LYS A 442 14.77 -5.13 -34.35
C LYS A 442 13.31 -5.36 -33.95
N ASP A 443 12.40 -4.71 -34.65
CA ASP A 443 10.94 -4.85 -34.51
C ASP A 443 10.30 -4.29 -33.21
N VAL A 444 11.10 -3.62 -32.36
CA VAL A 444 10.61 -2.91 -31.15
C VAL A 444 10.15 -1.49 -31.49
N ALA A 445 10.98 -0.71 -32.19
CA ALA A 445 10.61 0.58 -32.77
C ALA A 445 10.65 0.50 -34.31
N ASP A 446 9.87 1.33 -34.99
CA ASP A 446 9.81 1.36 -36.46
C ASP A 446 11.05 2.03 -37.06
N THR A 447 11.61 3.02 -36.36
CA THR A 447 12.84 3.72 -36.78
C THR A 447 13.72 3.99 -35.57
N VAL A 448 15.00 3.63 -35.65
CA VAL A 448 15.97 3.81 -34.57
C VAL A 448 17.12 4.71 -35.03
N TYR A 449 17.42 5.73 -34.24
CA TYR A 449 18.56 6.62 -34.40
C TYR A 449 19.56 6.41 -33.27
N PHE A 450 20.74 5.89 -33.61
CA PHE A 450 21.89 5.81 -32.70
C PHE A 450 22.61 7.15 -32.65
N GLN A 451 21.94 8.17 -32.11
CA GLN A 451 22.45 9.53 -31.97
C GLN A 451 22.43 9.96 -30.49
N PRO A 452 23.29 10.90 -30.07
CA PRO A 452 23.22 11.47 -28.73
C PRO A 452 21.85 12.08 -28.43
N VAL A 453 21.37 11.90 -27.20
CA VAL A 453 20.14 12.54 -26.70
C VAL A 453 20.51 13.96 -26.22
N GLN A 454 20.75 14.83 -27.18
CA GLN A 454 21.11 16.25 -27.00
C GLN A 454 20.28 17.10 -27.97
N ALA A 455 19.90 18.32 -27.57
CA ALA A 455 18.95 19.15 -28.31
C ALA A 455 19.30 19.33 -29.79
N ASP A 456 20.57 19.57 -30.13
CA ASP A 456 21.02 19.78 -31.51
C ASP A 456 20.81 18.54 -32.41
N PHE A 457 21.07 17.34 -31.88
CA PHE A 457 20.88 16.09 -32.62
C PHE A 457 19.39 15.73 -32.70
N VAL A 458 18.66 15.93 -31.61
CA VAL A 458 17.23 15.66 -31.55
C VAL A 458 16.46 16.60 -32.48
N GLU A 459 16.81 17.88 -32.56
CA GLU A 459 16.21 18.83 -33.50
C GLU A 459 16.39 18.37 -34.96
N ARG A 460 17.58 17.88 -35.34
CA ARG A 460 17.82 17.35 -36.70
C ARG A 460 16.96 16.13 -37.01
N VAL A 461 16.73 15.26 -36.01
CA VAL A 461 15.82 14.12 -36.18
C VAL A 461 14.37 14.60 -36.29
N ILE A 462 13.94 15.58 -35.48
CA ILE A 462 12.61 16.21 -35.58
C ILE A 462 12.40 16.84 -36.96
N GLU A 463 13.40 17.56 -37.47
CA GLU A 463 13.36 18.20 -38.79
C GLU A 463 13.18 17.17 -39.92
N LYS A 464 13.86 16.02 -39.82
CA LYS A 464 13.80 14.93 -40.80
C LYS A 464 12.51 14.10 -40.69
N GLU A 465 12.16 13.69 -39.48
CA GLU A 465 11.08 12.73 -39.25
C GLU A 465 9.70 13.38 -39.16
N ARG A 466 9.63 14.67 -38.78
CA ARG A 466 8.39 15.42 -38.56
C ARG A 466 7.39 14.67 -37.67
N PRO A 467 7.77 14.30 -36.42
CA PRO A 467 6.86 13.62 -35.51
C PRO A 467 5.74 14.56 -35.05
N ASP A 468 4.54 14.03 -34.83
CA ASP A 468 3.40 14.78 -34.31
C ASP A 468 3.49 14.96 -32.78
N GLY A 469 4.13 14.01 -32.10
CA GLY A 469 4.29 14.01 -30.66
C GLY A 469 5.66 13.50 -30.18
N ILE A 470 6.00 13.86 -28.94
CA ILE A 470 7.24 13.45 -28.28
C ILE A 470 6.95 12.96 -26.84
N LEU A 471 7.57 11.85 -26.46
CA LEU A 471 7.53 11.27 -25.11
C LEU A 471 8.86 11.54 -24.39
N LEU A 472 8.80 12.29 -23.28
CA LEU A 472 9.98 12.75 -22.53
C LEU A 472 10.21 11.98 -21.22
N SER A 473 9.15 11.46 -20.61
CA SER A 473 9.16 10.87 -19.25
C SER A 473 9.70 9.43 -19.15
N PHE A 474 10.30 8.89 -20.21
CA PHE A 474 10.66 7.46 -20.32
C PHE A 474 12.17 7.20 -20.39
N GLY A 475 12.98 8.22 -20.68
CA GLY A 475 14.44 8.12 -20.85
C GLY A 475 15.24 8.67 -19.67
N GLY A 476 14.65 8.77 -18.48
CA GLY A 476 15.31 9.33 -17.30
C GLY A 476 15.72 10.79 -17.46
N GLN A 477 16.67 11.24 -16.64
CA GLN A 477 17.07 12.65 -16.60
C GLN A 477 17.61 13.17 -17.94
N THR A 478 18.26 12.30 -18.71
CA THR A 478 18.89 12.71 -19.98
C THR A 478 17.84 13.11 -21.01
N ALA A 479 16.77 12.31 -21.18
CA ALA A 479 15.66 12.63 -22.05
C ALA A 479 14.87 13.86 -21.56
N LEU A 480 14.66 13.95 -20.25
CA LEU A 480 13.90 15.03 -19.62
C LEU A 480 14.59 16.38 -19.82
N ASN A 481 15.89 16.49 -19.50
CA ASN A 481 16.67 17.71 -19.71
C ASN A 481 16.70 18.12 -21.19
N CYS A 482 16.90 17.16 -22.10
CA CYS A 482 16.87 17.42 -23.53
C CYS A 482 15.50 17.96 -23.98
N GLY A 483 14.41 17.42 -23.45
CA GLY A 483 13.05 17.89 -23.73
C GLY A 483 12.80 19.31 -23.25
N VAL A 484 13.22 19.64 -22.02
CA VAL A 484 13.13 20.99 -21.45
C VAL A 484 13.94 21.99 -22.29
N GLU A 485 15.15 21.62 -22.71
CA GLU A 485 15.99 22.47 -23.55
C GLU A 485 15.36 22.72 -24.94
N LEU A 486 14.80 21.69 -25.58
CA LEU A 486 14.07 21.84 -26.85
C LEU A 486 12.87 22.76 -26.72
N TYR A 487 12.16 22.69 -25.59
CA TYR A 487 11.04 23.57 -25.27
C TYR A 487 11.51 25.03 -25.09
N GLN A 488 12.54 25.26 -24.28
CA GLN A 488 13.09 26.61 -24.03
C GLN A 488 13.65 27.26 -25.30
N ARG A 489 14.21 26.46 -26.22
CA ARG A 489 14.68 26.93 -27.53
C ARG A 489 13.56 27.18 -28.55
N GLY A 490 12.30 26.90 -28.21
CA GLY A 490 11.15 27.02 -29.12
C GLY A 490 11.12 26.00 -30.25
N VAL A 491 11.92 24.92 -30.16
CA VAL A 491 12.03 23.90 -31.22
C VAL A 491 10.74 23.12 -31.36
N LEU A 492 10.13 22.73 -30.23
CA LEU A 492 8.89 21.95 -30.25
C LEU A 492 7.75 22.74 -30.94
N GLU A 493 7.63 24.04 -30.65
CA GLU A 493 6.67 24.94 -31.30
C GLU A 493 6.98 25.14 -32.79
N LYS A 494 8.25 25.42 -33.13
CA LYS A 494 8.73 25.61 -34.51
C LYS A 494 8.34 24.45 -35.45
N TYR A 495 8.33 23.23 -34.93
CA TYR A 495 8.00 22.03 -35.71
C TYR A 495 6.61 21.45 -35.42
N GLY A 496 5.82 22.08 -34.54
CA GLY A 496 4.47 21.61 -34.19
C GLY A 496 4.43 20.29 -33.42
N VAL A 497 5.48 19.95 -32.68
CA VAL A 497 5.61 18.68 -31.94
C VAL A 497 4.96 18.80 -30.56
N LYS A 498 3.95 17.98 -30.29
CA LYS A 498 3.26 17.98 -28.99
C LYS A 498 3.97 17.12 -27.96
N VAL A 499 4.15 17.62 -26.74
CA VAL A 499 4.59 16.77 -25.63
C VAL A 499 3.41 15.91 -25.17
N LEU A 500 3.63 14.60 -25.11
CA LEU A 500 2.61 13.62 -24.75
C LEU A 500 2.80 13.21 -23.27
N GLY A 501 1.72 13.27 -22.50
CA GLY A 501 1.74 13.07 -21.05
C GLY A 501 2.00 14.37 -20.29
N THR A 502 2.87 14.31 -19.28
CA THR A 502 3.16 15.44 -18.39
C THR A 502 3.67 16.66 -19.16
N PRO A 503 3.04 17.84 -18.99
CA PRO A 503 3.51 19.08 -19.61
C PRO A 503 4.93 19.46 -19.18
N VAL A 504 5.69 20.11 -20.07
CA VAL A 504 7.08 20.55 -19.76
C VAL A 504 7.12 21.50 -18.57
N GLN A 505 6.10 22.36 -18.40
CA GLN A 505 6.04 23.25 -17.23
C GLN A 505 5.94 22.46 -15.92
N ALA A 506 5.13 21.41 -15.86
CA ALA A 506 5.01 20.55 -14.68
C ALA A 506 6.34 19.84 -14.38
N ILE A 507 7.09 19.45 -15.41
CA ILE A 507 8.45 18.91 -15.27
C ILE A 507 9.39 19.95 -14.64
N ILE A 508 9.40 21.19 -15.15
CA ILE A 508 10.23 22.28 -14.62
C ILE A 508 9.87 22.56 -13.16
N ASP A 509 8.57 22.64 -12.85
CA ASP A 509 8.05 22.88 -11.50
C ASP A 509 8.52 21.83 -10.48
N THR A 510 8.79 20.59 -10.91
CA THR A 510 9.27 19.50 -10.03
C THR A 510 10.78 19.36 -9.94
N GLU A 511 11.52 19.75 -10.99
CA GLU A 511 12.97 19.58 -11.06
C GLU A 511 13.73 20.77 -10.45
N ASP A 512 13.14 21.97 -10.50
CA ASP A 512 13.68 23.14 -9.82
C ASP A 512 13.21 23.17 -8.37
N ARG A 513 14.16 23.21 -7.42
CA ARG A 513 13.87 23.09 -5.99
C ARG A 513 13.03 24.25 -5.45
N ASP A 514 13.30 25.46 -5.91
CA ASP A 514 12.64 26.67 -5.41
C ASP A 514 11.22 26.76 -5.96
N LEU A 515 11.04 26.44 -7.25
CA LEU A 515 9.70 26.32 -7.84
C LEU A 515 8.90 25.22 -7.16
N PHE A 516 9.51 24.06 -6.92
CA PHE A 516 8.85 22.93 -6.25
C PHE A 516 8.31 23.33 -4.88
N VAL A 517 9.14 23.95 -4.03
CA VAL A 517 8.72 24.44 -2.71
C VAL A 517 7.57 25.43 -2.83
N LYS A 518 7.70 26.42 -3.73
CA LYS A 518 6.65 27.42 -3.97
C LYS A 518 5.32 26.79 -4.37
N ARG A 519 5.32 25.80 -5.25
CA ARG A 519 4.11 25.08 -5.70
C ARG A 519 3.49 24.27 -4.58
N LEU A 520 4.28 23.64 -3.73
CA LEU A 520 3.74 22.90 -2.58
C LEU A 520 3.18 23.83 -1.48
N ASP A 521 3.77 25.01 -1.30
CA ASP A 521 3.27 26.03 -0.37
C ASP A 521 1.88 26.55 -0.78
N GLU A 522 1.58 26.65 -2.09
CA GLU A 522 0.26 27.04 -2.62
C GLU A 522 -0.89 26.14 -2.09
N ILE A 523 -0.59 24.89 -1.74
CA ILE A 523 -1.55 23.91 -1.23
C ILE A 523 -1.31 23.51 0.23
N GLY A 524 -0.44 24.23 0.94
CA GLY A 524 -0.13 23.99 2.36
C GLY A 524 0.53 22.63 2.62
N VAL A 525 1.25 22.08 1.64
CA VAL A 525 1.99 20.82 1.79
C VAL A 525 3.36 21.12 2.35
N LYS A 526 3.75 20.40 3.41
CA LYS A 526 4.99 20.69 4.14
C LYS A 526 6.22 20.18 3.38
N THR A 527 7.15 21.07 3.09
CA THR A 527 8.48 20.76 2.54
C THR A 527 9.56 21.01 3.59
N ILE A 528 10.76 20.49 3.34
CA ILE A 528 11.92 20.74 4.22
C ILE A 528 12.18 22.24 4.27
N LYS A 529 12.16 22.82 5.47
CA LYS A 529 12.50 24.22 5.66
C LYS A 529 14.01 24.39 5.56
N SER A 530 14.41 25.32 4.70
CA SER A 530 15.79 25.72 4.46
C SER A 530 15.89 27.24 4.48
N GLU A 531 16.92 27.76 5.11
CA GLU A 531 17.24 29.20 5.12
C GLU A 531 18.61 29.41 4.49
N ALA A 532 18.67 30.33 3.50
CA ALA A 532 19.93 30.75 2.91
C ALA A 532 20.55 31.83 3.80
N CYS A 533 21.76 31.56 4.29
CA CYS A 533 22.51 32.41 5.21
C CYS A 533 23.83 32.81 4.56
N SER A 534 24.26 34.05 4.78
CA SER A 534 25.51 34.61 4.26
C SER A 534 26.49 35.00 5.38
N THR A 535 26.07 34.93 6.65
CA THR A 535 26.93 35.13 7.82
C THR A 535 26.72 34.06 8.88
N VAL A 536 27.68 33.93 9.81
CA VAL A 536 27.58 32.98 10.93
C VAL A 536 26.41 33.33 11.86
N GLU A 537 26.13 34.62 12.07
CA GLU A 537 24.97 35.05 12.89
C GLU A 537 23.64 34.65 12.26
N GLU A 538 23.51 34.77 10.94
CA GLU A 538 22.34 34.30 10.20
C GLU A 538 22.19 32.78 10.31
N VAL A 539 23.30 32.03 10.23
CA VAL A 539 23.32 30.58 10.41
C VAL A 539 22.83 30.17 11.80
N GLN A 540 23.32 30.82 12.86
CA GLN A 540 22.92 30.54 14.23
C GLN A 540 21.43 30.84 14.43
N LYS A 541 20.96 31.99 13.93
CA LYS A 541 19.54 32.37 14.00
C LYS A 541 18.67 31.32 13.30
N ALA A 542 19.01 30.96 12.07
CA ALA A 542 18.29 29.94 11.31
C ALA A 542 18.25 28.59 12.05
N ALA A 543 19.38 28.16 12.61
CA ALA A 543 19.45 26.90 13.36
C ALA A 543 18.62 26.93 14.65
N HIS A 544 18.51 28.07 15.34
CA HIS A 544 17.66 28.23 16.53
C HIS A 544 16.17 28.21 16.16
N GLU A 545 15.80 28.85 15.04
CA GLU A 545 14.44 28.88 14.54
C GLU A 545 13.98 27.50 14.02
N LEU A 546 14.85 26.78 13.32
CA LEU A 546 14.61 25.42 12.84
C LEU A 546 14.70 24.35 13.96
N GLY A 547 15.52 24.64 14.98
CA GLY A 547 15.89 23.75 16.06
C GLY A 547 16.85 22.64 15.61
N PHE A 548 17.76 22.23 16.48
CA PHE A 548 18.67 21.10 16.23
C PHE A 548 17.94 19.73 16.17
N PRO A 549 18.53 18.72 15.50
CA PRO A 549 19.70 18.83 14.62
C PRO A 549 19.38 19.55 13.31
N VAL A 550 20.38 20.21 12.73
CA VAL A 550 20.31 20.87 11.42
C VAL A 550 21.38 20.32 10.48
N ILE A 551 21.20 20.52 9.18
CA ILE A 551 22.26 20.31 8.19
C ILE A 551 22.63 21.66 7.61
N LEU A 552 23.93 21.95 7.58
CA LEU A 552 24.47 23.12 6.94
C LEU A 552 25.08 22.67 5.61
N ARG A 553 24.71 23.31 4.49
CA ARG A 553 25.23 23.00 3.15
C ARG A 553 25.84 24.24 2.51
N ALA A 554 27.03 24.12 1.92
CA ALA A 554 27.58 25.20 1.11
C ALA A 554 26.78 25.36 -0.19
N ALA A 555 26.27 26.56 -0.46
CA ALA A 555 25.62 26.86 -1.74
C ALA A 555 26.63 26.76 -2.89
N TYR A 556 26.17 26.44 -4.10
CA TYR A 556 26.99 26.34 -5.32
C TYR A 556 28.16 25.33 -5.24
N ALA A 557 28.22 24.47 -4.21
CA ALA A 557 29.23 23.45 -4.03
C ALA A 557 28.71 22.07 -4.47
N LEU A 558 29.48 21.35 -5.29
CA LEU A 558 29.12 20.02 -5.77
C LEU A 558 29.56 18.94 -4.77
N GLY A 559 28.74 17.88 -4.63
CA GLY A 559 29.13 16.66 -3.90
C GLY A 559 29.13 16.77 -2.37
N GLY A 560 28.42 17.74 -1.78
CA GLY A 560 28.36 17.92 -0.33
C GLY A 560 29.63 18.52 0.28
N LEU A 561 30.48 19.13 -0.54
CA LEU A 561 31.67 19.84 -0.07
C LEU A 561 31.25 20.96 0.89
N GLY A 562 31.84 21.01 2.09
CA GLY A 562 31.46 21.96 3.15
C GLY A 562 30.09 21.71 3.79
N SER A 563 29.44 20.58 3.49
CA SER A 563 28.16 20.23 4.11
C SER A 563 28.34 19.30 5.32
N GLY A 564 27.60 19.55 6.40
CA GLY A 564 27.70 18.75 7.62
C GLY A 564 26.42 18.79 8.45
N PHE A 565 26.20 17.73 9.20
CA PHE A 565 25.16 17.69 10.23
C PHE A 565 25.69 18.35 11.50
N CYS A 566 24.84 19.13 12.14
CA CYS A 566 25.13 19.81 13.38
C CYS A 566 24.04 19.43 14.36
N ASP A 567 24.39 18.66 15.40
CA ASP A 567 23.46 18.22 16.43
C ASP A 567 23.31 19.26 17.55
N ASN A 568 24.21 20.24 17.59
CA ASN A 568 24.26 21.32 18.58
C ASN A 568 24.98 22.57 18.03
N GLU A 569 24.96 23.64 18.83
CA GLU A 569 25.56 24.95 18.50
C GLU A 569 27.06 24.88 18.21
N GLU A 570 27.80 24.06 18.96
CA GLU A 570 29.26 23.96 18.85
C GLU A 570 29.64 23.35 17.49
N GLU A 571 28.97 22.26 17.11
CA GLU A 571 29.12 21.65 15.79
C GLU A 571 28.68 22.60 14.67
N LEU A 572 27.62 23.39 14.89
CA LEU A 572 27.13 24.36 13.91
C LEU A 572 28.18 25.41 13.57
N LEU A 573 28.80 26.00 14.59
CA LEU A 573 29.80 27.05 14.40
C LEU A 573 31.04 26.51 13.69
N ALA A 574 31.53 25.34 14.11
CA ALA A 574 32.65 24.68 13.45
C ALA A 574 32.34 24.38 11.97
N GLN A 575 31.14 23.86 11.69
CA GLN A 575 30.71 23.54 10.33
C GLN A 575 30.48 24.80 9.49
N ALA A 576 29.97 25.88 10.07
CA ALA A 576 29.74 27.14 9.39
C ALA A 576 31.05 27.80 8.97
N GLU A 577 32.05 27.84 9.86
CA GLU A 577 33.39 28.34 9.53
C GLU A 577 34.01 27.57 8.36
N GLU A 578 33.90 26.23 8.38
CA GLU A 578 34.36 25.39 7.28
C GLU A 578 33.57 25.67 6.00
N ALA A 579 32.24 25.71 6.07
CA ALA A 579 31.36 25.90 4.91
C ALA A 579 31.54 27.26 4.23
N PHE A 580 31.71 28.34 5.00
CA PHE A 580 31.96 29.68 4.48
C PHE A 580 33.34 29.82 3.82
N SER A 581 34.30 28.94 4.14
CA SER A 581 35.58 28.88 3.42
C SER A 581 35.42 28.38 1.97
N PHE A 582 34.33 27.67 1.69
CA PHE A 582 34.02 27.11 0.37
C PHE A 582 32.97 27.91 -0.42
N SER A 583 32.05 28.60 0.25
CA SER A 583 30.99 29.38 -0.41
C SER A 583 30.61 30.63 0.40
N PRO A 584 30.33 31.77 -0.27
CA PRO A 584 29.84 32.99 0.39
C PRO A 584 28.40 32.85 0.92
N GLN A 585 27.69 31.77 0.57
CA GLN A 585 26.34 31.47 1.03
C GLN A 585 26.25 30.00 1.45
N VAL A 586 25.54 29.76 2.53
CA VAL A 586 25.22 28.41 3.04
C VAL A 586 23.72 28.27 3.23
N LEU A 587 23.22 27.04 3.19
CA LEU A 587 21.84 26.69 3.47
C LEU A 587 21.80 25.96 4.81
N VAL A 588 21.04 26.49 5.76
CA VAL A 588 20.72 25.81 7.03
C VAL A 588 19.36 25.15 6.87
N GLU A 589 19.29 23.83 7.01
CA GLU A 589 18.05 23.07 6.86
C GLU A 589 17.78 22.23 8.10
N LYS A 590 16.51 21.96 8.39
CA LYS A 590 16.16 21.00 9.44
C LYS A 590 16.68 19.61 9.08
N SER A 591 17.49 19.00 9.95
CA SER A 591 17.90 17.61 9.76
C SER A 591 16.73 16.70 10.07
N LEU A 592 16.37 15.87 9.10
CA LEU A 592 15.37 14.82 9.22
C LEU A 592 16.03 13.43 9.28
N LYS A 593 17.33 13.37 9.59
CA LYS A 593 18.09 12.12 9.70
C LYS A 593 17.39 11.19 10.70
N GLY A 594 17.20 9.94 10.32
CA GLY A 594 16.48 8.97 11.16
C GLY A 594 14.96 8.97 10.99
N TRP A 595 14.39 9.90 10.22
CA TRP A 595 12.98 9.83 9.84
C TRP A 595 12.74 8.65 8.90
N LYS A 596 11.52 8.10 8.92
CA LYS A 596 11.10 7.06 7.97
C LYS A 596 11.04 7.67 6.58
N GLU A 597 11.56 6.98 5.57
CA GLU A 597 11.47 7.42 4.18
C GLU A 597 10.48 6.54 3.44
N ILE A 598 9.43 7.16 2.91
CA ILE A 598 8.26 6.50 2.31
C ILE A 598 8.06 7.02 0.89
N GLU A 599 7.78 6.13 -0.06
CA GLU A 599 7.56 6.48 -1.47
C GLU A 599 6.17 6.02 -1.95
N TYR A 600 5.56 6.80 -2.85
CA TYR A 600 4.32 6.45 -3.54
C TYR A 600 4.49 6.61 -5.05
N GLU A 601 4.12 5.56 -5.80
CA GLU A 601 3.93 5.62 -7.24
C GLU A 601 2.49 6.02 -7.57
N VAL A 602 2.33 7.15 -8.26
CA VAL A 602 1.03 7.77 -8.52
C VAL A 602 0.80 7.82 -10.02
N VAL A 603 -0.42 7.49 -10.44
CA VAL A 603 -0.85 7.56 -11.83
C VAL A 603 -2.05 8.50 -11.93
N ARG A 604 -1.99 9.46 -12.85
CA ARG A 604 -3.06 10.43 -13.10
C ARG A 604 -3.36 10.54 -14.59
N ASP A 605 -4.63 10.46 -14.96
CA ASP A 605 -5.08 10.71 -16.34
C ASP A 605 -5.50 12.17 -16.57
N ARG A 606 -5.83 12.49 -17.82
CA ARG A 606 -6.27 13.84 -18.23
C ARG A 606 -7.67 14.22 -17.73
N TYR A 607 -8.43 13.26 -17.19
CA TYR A 607 -9.77 13.44 -16.64
C TYR A 607 -9.75 13.58 -15.12
N ASP A 608 -8.56 13.75 -14.53
CA ASP A 608 -8.30 13.91 -13.11
C ASP A 608 -8.57 12.67 -12.24
N ASN A 609 -8.71 11.50 -12.88
CA ASN A 609 -8.69 10.23 -12.19
C ASN A 609 -7.25 9.95 -11.75
N CYS A 610 -7.06 9.74 -10.44
CA CYS A 610 -5.74 9.66 -9.82
C CYS A 610 -5.71 8.53 -8.79
N ILE A 611 -4.71 7.66 -8.88
CA ILE A 611 -4.57 6.46 -8.02
C ILE A 611 -3.13 6.30 -7.54
N THR A 612 -2.92 5.63 -6.41
CA THR A 612 -1.59 5.22 -5.95
C THR A 612 -1.38 3.73 -6.16
N VAL A 613 -0.48 3.38 -7.06
CA VAL A 613 -0.30 1.99 -7.55
C VAL A 613 0.60 1.18 -6.62
N CYS A 614 1.59 1.81 -6.00
CA CYS A 614 2.50 1.13 -5.09
C CYS A 614 2.98 2.10 -4.03
N ASN A 615 3.11 1.61 -2.81
CA ASN A 615 3.79 2.32 -1.75
C ASN A 615 5.00 1.51 -1.27
N MET A 616 6.04 2.20 -0.83
CA MET A 616 7.31 1.59 -0.44
C MET A 616 7.82 2.23 0.85
N GLU A 617 8.44 1.42 1.69
CA GLU A 617 9.09 1.85 2.93
C GLU A 617 10.58 1.48 2.87
N ASN A 618 11.44 2.47 3.11
CA ASN A 618 12.86 2.21 3.22
C ASN A 618 13.16 1.56 4.58
N PHE A 619 13.89 0.45 4.54
CA PHE A 619 14.42 -0.20 5.74
C PHE A 619 15.50 0.67 6.39
N ASP A 620 16.33 1.29 5.55
CA ASP A 620 17.31 2.28 5.96
C ASP A 620 16.60 3.65 6.11
N PRO A 621 16.80 4.38 7.21
CA PRO A 621 16.14 5.65 7.44
C PRO A 621 16.75 6.77 6.59
N LEU A 622 16.07 7.92 6.56
CA LEU A 622 16.48 9.07 5.78
C LEU A 622 17.94 9.48 6.07
N GLY A 623 18.68 9.73 4.99
CA GLY A 623 20.12 10.00 4.99
C GLY A 623 20.88 9.04 4.07
N ILE A 624 20.27 7.91 3.72
CA ILE A 624 20.72 6.97 2.70
C ILE A 624 19.72 7.08 1.53
N HIS A 625 20.21 7.36 0.33
CA HIS A 625 19.36 7.54 -0.85
C HIS A 625 18.51 6.27 -1.11
N THR A 626 17.24 6.42 -1.51
CA THR A 626 16.31 5.31 -1.87
C THR A 626 16.95 4.22 -2.74
N GLY A 627 17.67 4.63 -3.78
CA GLY A 627 18.49 3.77 -4.64
C GLY A 627 19.58 2.94 -3.92
N GLU A 628 20.13 3.44 -2.82
CA GLU A 628 21.11 2.77 -1.92
C GLU A 628 20.46 2.05 -0.72
N SER A 629 19.17 2.26 -0.48
CA SER A 629 18.45 1.65 0.64
C SER A 629 17.95 0.24 0.28
N ILE A 630 17.86 -0.61 1.30
CA ILE A 630 16.93 -1.74 1.27
C ILE A 630 15.52 -1.16 1.32
N VAL A 631 14.63 -1.63 0.45
CA VAL A 631 13.26 -1.11 0.30
C VAL A 631 12.25 -2.25 0.38
N VAL A 632 11.13 -2.02 1.04
CA VAL A 632 10.06 -3.00 1.25
C VAL A 632 8.76 -2.50 0.62
N ALA A 633 8.02 -3.38 -0.07
CA ALA A 633 6.70 -3.10 -0.61
C ALA A 633 5.70 -4.21 -0.22
N PRO A 634 4.50 -3.87 0.30
CA PRO A 634 4.06 -2.53 0.72
C PRO A 634 4.83 -2.03 1.96
N SER A 635 4.49 -0.86 2.50
CA SER A 635 4.97 -0.43 3.84
C SER A 635 4.51 -1.39 4.95
N GLN A 636 5.33 -1.58 5.98
CA GLN A 636 5.09 -2.51 7.09
C GLN A 636 4.75 -1.84 8.41
N THR A 637 5.25 -0.62 8.63
CA THR A 637 5.20 0.03 9.95
C THR A 637 4.28 1.26 10.01
N LEU A 638 3.44 1.44 8.98
CA LEU A 638 2.45 2.53 8.90
C LEU A 638 1.06 2.06 9.32
N THR A 639 0.42 2.83 10.17
CA THR A 639 -1.01 2.68 10.48
C THR A 639 -1.89 3.11 9.31
N ASN A 640 -3.20 2.80 9.36
CA ASN A 640 -4.16 3.25 8.35
C ASN A 640 -4.17 4.79 8.19
N SER A 641 -4.11 5.52 9.32
CA SER A 641 -4.05 6.99 9.32
C SER A 641 -2.83 7.50 8.56
N GLU A 642 -1.63 7.03 8.90
CA GLU A 642 -0.38 7.45 8.24
C GLU A 642 -0.36 7.07 6.76
N TYR A 643 -0.73 5.83 6.43
CA TYR A 643 -0.78 5.33 5.06
C TYR A 643 -1.70 6.19 4.20
N HIS A 644 -2.97 6.34 4.61
CA HIS A 644 -3.97 7.03 3.78
C HIS A 644 -3.78 8.56 3.81
N LYS A 645 -3.16 9.12 4.85
CA LYS A 645 -2.73 10.53 4.87
C LYS A 645 -1.67 10.81 3.82
N LEU A 646 -0.58 10.01 3.78
CA LEU A 646 0.48 10.19 2.79
C LEU A 646 -0.05 9.91 1.37
N ARG A 647 -0.90 8.89 1.20
CA ARG A 647 -1.61 8.63 -0.06
C ARG A 647 -2.44 9.83 -0.54
N ALA A 648 -3.28 10.40 0.32
CA ALA A 648 -4.12 11.54 -0.02
C ALA A 648 -3.29 12.78 -0.36
N LEU A 649 -2.18 12.99 0.36
CA LEU A 649 -1.20 14.04 0.04
C LEU A 649 -0.56 13.81 -1.33
N ALA A 650 -0.19 12.58 -1.68
CA ALA A 650 0.39 12.27 -2.98
C ALA A 650 -0.58 12.66 -4.10
N ILE A 651 -1.84 12.20 -4.01
CA ILE A 651 -2.89 12.56 -4.96
C ILE A 651 -3.07 14.09 -5.05
N LYS A 652 -3.12 14.78 -3.90
CA LYS A 652 -3.25 16.25 -3.85
C LYS A 652 -2.10 16.96 -4.58
N ILE A 653 -0.86 16.53 -4.33
CA ILE A 653 0.35 17.10 -4.94
C ILE A 653 0.32 16.89 -6.46
N ILE A 654 0.06 15.66 -6.92
CA ILE A 654 0.09 15.30 -8.33
C ILE A 654 -1.01 16.03 -9.13
N ARG A 655 -2.20 16.17 -8.55
CA ARG A 655 -3.29 16.99 -9.13
C ARG A 655 -2.88 18.46 -9.27
N HIS A 656 -2.28 19.03 -8.22
CA HIS A 656 -1.90 20.44 -8.20
C HIS A 656 -0.79 20.76 -9.22
N ILE A 657 0.22 19.90 -9.32
CA ILE A 657 1.32 20.06 -10.30
C ILE A 657 0.83 19.87 -11.74
N GLY A 658 -0.25 19.08 -11.93
CA GLY A 658 -0.84 18.85 -13.25
C GLY A 658 -0.16 17.72 -14.04
N ILE A 659 0.35 16.70 -13.34
CA ILE A 659 0.97 15.52 -13.96
C ILE A 659 -0.07 14.70 -14.73
N VAL A 660 0.31 14.19 -15.90
CA VAL A 660 -0.50 13.26 -16.72
C VAL A 660 0.38 12.11 -17.16
N GLY A 661 0.08 10.91 -16.66
CA GLY A 661 0.94 9.75 -16.76
C GLY A 661 1.30 9.25 -15.37
N GLU A 662 2.58 9.05 -15.11
CA GLU A 662 3.10 8.49 -13.87
C GLU A 662 4.13 9.43 -13.22
N CYS A 663 4.23 9.34 -11.90
CA CYS A 663 5.29 9.96 -11.12
C CYS A 663 5.50 9.25 -9.77
N ASN A 664 6.65 9.51 -9.15
CA ASN A 664 7.01 9.07 -7.81
C ASN A 664 7.03 10.26 -6.83
N VAL A 665 6.46 10.09 -5.63
CA VAL A 665 6.48 11.08 -4.53
C VAL A 665 7.19 10.49 -3.32
N GLN A 666 8.14 11.23 -2.74
CA GLN A 666 8.91 10.79 -1.58
C GLN A 666 8.64 11.65 -0.34
N TYR A 667 8.54 11.00 0.81
CA TYR A 667 8.25 11.60 2.10
C TYR A 667 9.29 11.22 3.14
N ALA A 668 9.63 12.18 4.00
CA ALA A 668 10.15 11.91 5.33
C ALA A 668 8.97 11.93 6.32
N LEU A 669 8.75 10.85 7.06
CA LEU A 669 7.73 10.72 8.10
C LEU A 669 8.41 10.59 9.47
N ASP A 670 7.98 11.39 10.44
CA ASP A 670 8.47 11.33 11.81
C ASP A 670 8.17 9.96 12.42
N PRO A 671 9.16 9.24 12.98
CA PRO A 671 8.91 7.94 13.61
C PRO A 671 8.04 8.02 14.88
N ASN A 672 7.85 9.22 15.45
CA ASN A 672 7.14 9.42 16.73
C ASN A 672 5.85 10.24 16.63
N SER A 673 5.45 10.65 15.43
CA SER A 673 4.21 11.40 15.20
C SER A 673 3.78 11.25 13.74
N GLU A 674 2.63 11.80 13.37
CA GLU A 674 2.25 11.85 11.96
C GLU A 674 2.79 13.11 11.23
N ASP A 675 3.78 13.82 11.76
CA ASP A 675 4.41 14.94 11.05
C ASP A 675 5.25 14.42 9.87
N TYR A 676 5.24 15.14 8.75
CA TYR A 676 5.87 14.70 7.51
C TYR A 676 6.48 15.87 6.74
N ARG A 677 7.44 15.60 5.87
CA ARG A 677 7.94 16.54 4.85
C ARG A 677 8.00 15.85 3.49
N VAL A 678 7.59 16.54 2.43
CA VAL A 678 7.81 16.08 1.06
C VAL A 678 9.28 16.32 0.71
N ILE A 679 9.96 15.26 0.28
CA ILE A 679 11.36 15.29 -0.12
C ILE A 679 11.45 15.72 -1.57
N GLU A 680 10.80 15.02 -2.49
CA GLU A 680 10.81 15.32 -3.92
C GLU A 680 9.63 14.68 -4.66
N VAL A 681 9.39 15.13 -5.90
CA VAL A 681 8.48 14.49 -6.86
C VAL A 681 9.25 14.27 -8.16
N ASN A 682 9.32 13.03 -8.62
CA ASN A 682 9.89 12.70 -9.92
C ASN A 682 8.76 12.60 -10.95
N ALA A 683 8.58 13.63 -11.80
CA ALA A 683 7.54 13.70 -12.83
C ALA A 683 7.84 12.84 -14.09
N ARG A 684 8.46 11.69 -13.88
CA ARG A 684 8.88 10.74 -14.89
C ARG A 684 8.95 9.33 -14.31
N LEU A 685 8.98 8.35 -15.20
CA LEU A 685 9.35 7.00 -14.82
C LEU A 685 10.74 7.02 -14.15
N SER A 686 10.91 6.11 -13.21
CA SER A 686 12.04 6.07 -12.29
C SER A 686 12.46 4.62 -12.00
N ARG A 687 13.51 4.45 -11.21
CA ARG A 687 13.88 3.14 -10.66
C ARG A 687 12.75 2.58 -9.80
N SER A 688 12.17 3.43 -8.95
CA SER A 688 11.04 3.11 -8.09
C SER A 688 9.82 2.66 -8.92
N SER A 689 9.54 3.30 -10.08
CA SER A 689 8.47 2.87 -11.00
C SER A 689 8.67 1.46 -11.57
N ALA A 690 9.93 1.10 -11.91
CA ALA A 690 10.26 -0.20 -12.44
C ALA A 690 10.13 -1.27 -11.35
N LEU A 691 10.64 -0.98 -10.14
CA LEU A 691 10.47 -1.83 -8.96
C LEU A 691 8.98 -2.03 -8.64
N ALA A 692 8.19 -0.97 -8.57
CA ALA A 692 6.76 -1.01 -8.33
C ALA A 692 6.02 -1.83 -9.38
N SER A 693 6.35 -1.66 -10.67
CA SER A 693 5.75 -2.45 -11.75
C SER A 693 6.00 -3.95 -11.57
N LYS A 694 7.20 -4.32 -11.09
CA LYS A 694 7.56 -5.71 -10.82
C LYS A 694 6.98 -6.23 -9.50
N ALA A 695 6.88 -5.39 -8.48
CA ALA A 695 6.32 -5.75 -7.19
C ALA A 695 4.81 -6.01 -7.30
N THR A 696 4.09 -5.17 -8.03
CA THR A 696 2.63 -5.21 -8.09
C THR A 696 2.09 -6.01 -9.29
N GLY A 697 2.86 -6.12 -10.37
CA GLY A 697 2.40 -6.61 -11.66
C GLY A 697 1.68 -5.56 -12.51
N TYR A 698 1.52 -4.33 -12.01
CA TYR A 698 0.91 -3.21 -12.72
C TYR A 698 1.92 -2.55 -13.69
N PRO A 699 1.68 -2.51 -15.01
CA PRO A 699 2.68 -2.05 -15.98
C PRO A 699 2.68 -0.51 -16.11
N LEU A 700 3.24 0.19 -15.12
CA LEU A 700 3.20 1.67 -15.01
C LEU A 700 3.62 2.38 -16.29
N ALA A 701 4.75 1.99 -16.88
CA ALA A 701 5.25 2.60 -18.11
C ALA A 701 4.28 2.46 -19.30
N PHE A 702 3.67 1.28 -19.46
CA PHE A 702 2.71 1.04 -20.53
C PHE A 702 1.45 1.88 -20.32
N VAL A 703 0.93 1.93 -19.09
CA VAL A 703 -0.24 2.75 -18.74
C VAL A 703 0.06 4.24 -18.96
N ALA A 704 1.20 4.74 -18.46
CA ALA A 704 1.62 6.13 -18.64
C ALA A 704 1.70 6.53 -20.13
N ALA A 705 2.17 5.63 -21.00
CA ALA A 705 2.21 5.88 -22.44
C ALA A 705 0.80 5.99 -23.04
N LYS A 706 -0.15 5.12 -22.66
CA LYS A 706 -1.56 5.23 -23.08
C LYS A 706 -2.20 6.52 -22.56
N LEU A 707 -1.95 6.91 -21.32
CA LEU A 707 -2.45 8.17 -20.76
C LEU A 707 -1.86 9.39 -21.47
N GLY A 708 -0.58 9.34 -21.87
CA GLY A 708 0.05 10.37 -22.68
C GLY A 708 -0.56 10.51 -24.08
N LEU A 709 -1.17 9.43 -24.60
CA LEU A 709 -2.00 9.43 -25.80
C LEU A 709 -3.44 9.89 -25.52
N GLY A 710 -3.79 10.28 -24.29
CA GLY A 710 -5.10 10.84 -23.95
C GLY A 710 -6.19 9.83 -23.62
N TYR A 711 -5.86 8.55 -23.45
CA TYR A 711 -6.75 7.57 -22.83
C TYR A 711 -7.06 7.96 -21.38
N GLY A 712 -8.27 7.64 -20.90
CA GLY A 712 -8.57 7.64 -19.47
C GLY A 712 -8.19 6.31 -18.83
N LEU A 713 -7.96 6.29 -17.51
CA LEU A 713 -7.71 5.04 -16.78
C LEU A 713 -8.91 4.08 -16.90
N PHE A 714 -10.13 4.61 -17.00
CA PHE A 714 -11.36 3.84 -17.22
C PHE A 714 -11.46 3.19 -18.61
N ASP A 715 -10.67 3.61 -19.59
CA ASP A 715 -10.62 2.98 -20.92
C ASP A 715 -9.68 1.77 -20.93
N LEU A 716 -8.80 1.65 -19.93
CA LEU A 716 -7.74 0.66 -19.88
C LEU A 716 -8.15 -0.54 -19.02
N LYS A 717 -7.74 -1.73 -19.45
CA LYS A 717 -7.95 -2.99 -18.72
C LYS A 717 -6.70 -3.41 -17.96
N ASN A 718 -6.88 -4.05 -16.81
CA ASN A 718 -5.78 -4.71 -16.12
C ASN A 718 -5.19 -5.81 -16.99
N SER A 719 -3.91 -5.68 -17.33
CA SER A 719 -3.22 -6.61 -18.23
C SER A 719 -3.00 -8.01 -17.62
N VAL A 720 -3.11 -8.16 -16.30
CA VAL A 720 -2.90 -9.41 -15.56
C VAL A 720 -4.19 -10.23 -15.44
N THR A 721 -5.30 -9.61 -15.04
CA THR A 721 -6.61 -10.29 -14.90
C THR A 721 -7.40 -10.32 -16.21
N LYS A 722 -7.18 -9.34 -17.10
CA LYS A 722 -7.92 -9.09 -18.36
C LYS A 722 -9.41 -8.76 -18.21
N THR A 723 -9.99 -9.02 -17.04
CA THR A 723 -11.41 -8.82 -16.75
C THR A 723 -11.69 -7.55 -15.95
N THR A 724 -10.71 -7.03 -15.21
CA THR A 724 -10.89 -5.84 -14.36
C THR A 724 -10.36 -4.57 -15.01
N SER A 725 -10.77 -3.42 -14.48
CA SER A 725 -10.27 -2.10 -14.88
C SER A 725 -8.78 -1.93 -14.54
N ALA A 726 -8.07 -1.04 -15.25
CA ALA A 726 -6.74 -0.56 -14.85
C ALA A 726 -6.81 0.60 -13.83
N PHE A 727 -8.01 1.15 -13.60
CA PHE A 727 -8.27 2.07 -12.50
C PHE A 727 -8.50 1.25 -11.22
N PHE A 728 -7.42 0.90 -10.51
CA PHE A 728 -7.45 0.23 -9.20
C PHE A 728 -6.10 0.40 -8.50
N GLU A 729 -6.06 0.20 -7.18
CA GLU A 729 -4.81 0.13 -6.42
C GLU A 729 -4.46 -1.34 -6.13
N PRO A 730 -3.30 -1.86 -6.56
CA PRO A 730 -2.93 -3.24 -6.30
C PRO A 730 -2.98 -3.65 -4.83
N ALA A 731 -3.55 -4.83 -4.57
CA ALA A 731 -3.50 -5.51 -3.28
C ALA A 731 -2.50 -6.66 -3.36
N LEU A 732 -1.51 -6.66 -2.47
CA LEU A 732 -0.47 -7.68 -2.41
C LEU A 732 -0.81 -8.66 -1.28
N ASP A 733 -0.63 -9.96 -1.51
CA ASP A 733 -0.72 -11.01 -0.48
C ASP A 733 0.66 -11.65 -0.20
N TYR A 734 1.69 -10.83 -0.44
CA TYR A 734 3.12 -11.10 -0.28
C TYR A 734 3.85 -9.80 0.04
N VAL A 735 5.13 -9.92 0.44
CA VAL A 735 6.04 -8.81 0.68
C VAL A 735 7.25 -8.89 -0.25
N VAL A 736 7.59 -7.75 -0.83
CA VAL A 736 8.73 -7.57 -1.73
C VAL A 736 9.84 -6.87 -0.99
N VAL A 737 11.08 -7.36 -1.14
CA VAL A 737 12.28 -6.70 -0.62
C VAL A 737 13.24 -6.44 -1.79
N LYS A 738 13.55 -5.17 -2.03
CA LYS A 738 14.62 -4.75 -2.92
C LYS A 738 15.90 -4.53 -2.12
N ILE A 739 17.03 -5.01 -2.66
CA ILE A 739 18.35 -4.77 -2.08
C ILE A 739 19.29 -4.25 -3.18
N PRO A 740 20.00 -3.13 -2.97
CA PRO A 740 20.99 -2.66 -3.94
C PRO A 740 22.17 -3.62 -4.07
N ARG A 741 22.85 -3.54 -5.21
CA ARG A 741 24.07 -4.28 -5.53
C ARG A 741 25.23 -3.30 -5.68
N TRP A 742 26.29 -3.50 -4.89
CA TRP A 742 27.49 -2.66 -4.89
C TRP A 742 28.72 -3.38 -5.43
N ASP A 743 29.55 -2.71 -6.24
CA ASP A 743 30.82 -3.28 -6.71
C ASP A 743 32.04 -2.49 -6.21
N LEU A 744 31.92 -1.93 -5.00
CA LEU A 744 32.91 -1.02 -4.40
C LEU A 744 34.30 -1.64 -4.21
N THR A 745 34.38 -2.97 -4.10
CA THR A 745 35.66 -3.69 -3.97
C THR A 745 36.59 -3.54 -5.18
N LYS A 746 36.06 -3.20 -6.36
CA LYS A 746 36.86 -2.97 -7.57
C LYS A 746 37.55 -1.61 -7.60
N PHE A 747 37.13 -0.65 -6.77
CA PHE A 747 37.61 0.73 -6.82
C PHE A 747 38.46 1.06 -5.58
N GLN A 748 39.78 0.97 -5.72
CA GLN A 748 40.71 1.35 -4.65
C GLN A 748 40.60 2.86 -4.35
N GLY A 749 40.57 3.24 -3.07
CA GLY A 749 40.51 4.64 -2.64
C GLY A 749 39.10 5.26 -2.60
N VAL A 750 38.04 4.52 -2.99
CA VAL A 750 36.66 5.02 -2.90
C VAL A 750 36.10 4.81 -1.49
N LYS A 751 35.48 5.86 -0.92
CA LYS A 751 34.75 5.79 0.35
C LYS A 751 33.57 4.82 0.25
N ARG A 752 33.52 3.83 1.14
CA ARG A 752 32.44 2.82 1.19
C ARG A 752 31.19 3.26 1.94
N GLN A 753 31.26 4.38 2.65
CA GLN A 753 30.10 4.94 3.34
C GLN A 753 28.97 5.22 2.34
N LEU A 754 27.76 4.79 2.68
CA LEU A 754 26.54 5.11 1.95
C LEU A 754 25.99 6.44 2.48
N GLY A 755 25.23 7.14 1.65
CA GLY A 755 24.64 8.42 1.99
C GLY A 755 23.63 8.82 0.92
N SER A 756 23.42 10.13 0.73
CA SER A 756 22.48 10.67 -0.26
C SER A 756 22.91 10.51 -1.71
N SER A 757 24.14 10.12 -2.00
CA SER A 757 24.64 9.90 -3.37
C SER A 757 24.77 8.42 -3.70
N MET A 758 24.15 8.01 -4.81
CA MET A 758 24.15 6.62 -5.25
C MET A 758 25.55 6.12 -5.66
N LYS A 759 25.83 4.86 -5.30
CA LYS A 759 27.05 4.11 -5.63
C LYS A 759 26.76 2.67 -6.08
N SER A 760 25.55 2.19 -5.86
CA SER A 760 25.06 0.91 -6.34
C SER A 760 25.07 0.84 -7.86
N VAL A 761 25.45 -0.33 -8.39
CA VAL A 761 25.55 -0.60 -9.83
C VAL A 761 24.34 -1.38 -10.36
N GLY A 762 23.44 -1.78 -9.47
CA GLY A 762 22.25 -2.57 -9.77
C GLY A 762 21.45 -2.85 -8.52
N GLU A 763 20.47 -3.73 -8.63
CA GLU A 763 19.59 -4.14 -7.52
C GLU A 763 19.00 -5.52 -7.78
N VAL A 764 18.50 -6.13 -6.71
CA VAL A 764 17.74 -7.38 -6.75
C VAL A 764 16.40 -7.17 -6.08
N MET A 765 15.39 -7.90 -6.54
CA MET A 765 14.06 -7.91 -5.94
C MET A 765 13.71 -9.35 -5.57
N ALA A 766 13.35 -9.56 -4.30
CA ALA A 766 12.90 -10.85 -3.80
C ALA A 766 11.45 -10.76 -3.31
N ILE A 767 10.74 -11.88 -3.36
CA ILE A 767 9.34 -12.00 -2.96
C ILE A 767 9.21 -13.17 -1.98
N GLY A 768 8.47 -12.93 -0.90
CA GLY A 768 8.09 -13.94 0.08
C GLY A 768 6.77 -13.59 0.75
N ARG A 769 6.23 -14.51 1.55
CA ARG A 769 5.03 -14.23 2.37
C ARG A 769 5.37 -13.88 3.82
N THR A 770 6.65 -13.91 4.16
CA THR A 770 7.20 -13.31 5.39
C THR A 770 8.32 -12.34 5.01
N PHE A 771 8.58 -11.33 5.85
CA PHE A 771 9.67 -10.37 5.61
C PHE A 771 11.03 -11.09 5.59
N GLU A 772 11.23 -12.01 6.54
CA GLU A 772 12.44 -12.81 6.68
C GLU A 772 12.70 -13.65 5.42
N GLU A 773 11.66 -14.28 4.86
CA GLU A 773 11.79 -15.03 3.62
C GLU A 773 12.28 -14.17 2.47
N SER A 774 11.63 -13.02 2.28
CA SER A 774 11.93 -12.09 1.20
C SER A 774 13.34 -11.51 1.35
N LEU A 775 13.72 -11.05 2.54
CA LEU A 775 15.05 -10.52 2.83
C LEU A 775 16.15 -11.58 2.61
N GLN A 776 16.00 -12.79 3.15
CA GLN A 776 17.03 -13.83 3.01
C GLN A 776 17.19 -14.29 1.56
N LYS A 777 16.10 -14.33 0.77
CA LYS A 777 16.18 -14.54 -0.69
C LYS A 777 16.94 -13.40 -1.36
N GLY A 778 16.63 -12.14 -1.04
CA GLY A 778 17.31 -10.96 -1.58
C GLY A 778 18.81 -11.01 -1.32
N LEU A 779 19.23 -11.24 -0.06
CA LEU A 779 20.65 -11.31 0.31
C LEU A 779 21.44 -12.38 -0.47
N ARG A 780 20.79 -13.50 -0.83
CA ARG A 780 21.39 -14.52 -1.70
C ARG A 780 21.52 -14.05 -3.15
N MET A 781 20.52 -13.33 -3.67
CA MET A 781 20.49 -12.86 -5.06
C MET A 781 21.58 -11.82 -5.37
N ILE A 782 22.07 -11.08 -4.36
CA ILE A 782 23.16 -10.10 -4.52
C ILE A 782 24.44 -10.75 -5.09
N GLY A 783 24.69 -12.04 -4.81
CA GLY A 783 25.78 -12.79 -5.43
C GLY A 783 27.19 -12.42 -4.93
N GLN A 784 27.32 -11.93 -3.69
CA GLN A 784 28.60 -11.57 -3.05
C GLN A 784 29.18 -12.68 -2.15
N GLY A 785 28.79 -13.95 -2.36
CA GLY A 785 29.21 -15.06 -1.50
C GLY A 785 28.49 -15.15 -0.15
N MET A 786 27.39 -14.40 0.00
CA MET A 786 26.49 -14.46 1.16
C MET A 786 25.33 -15.42 0.89
N HIS A 787 24.95 -16.21 1.89
CA HIS A 787 23.95 -17.28 1.79
C HIS A 787 22.61 -16.92 2.46
N GLY A 788 22.52 -15.73 3.04
CA GLY A 788 21.34 -15.17 3.73
C GLY A 788 21.81 -14.18 4.80
N PHE A 789 21.00 -13.96 5.84
CA PHE A 789 21.34 -13.05 6.93
C PHE A 789 22.34 -13.66 7.94
N VAL A 790 22.29 -14.98 8.09
CA VAL A 790 23.12 -15.79 9.01
C VAL A 790 23.86 -16.90 8.25
N GLU A 791 24.76 -17.59 8.93
CA GLU A 791 25.56 -18.70 8.37
C GLU A 791 26.42 -18.32 7.16
N ASN A 792 26.92 -17.07 7.18
CA ASN A 792 27.92 -16.56 6.25
C ASN A 792 29.33 -16.77 6.82
N HIS A 793 30.37 -16.64 5.98
CA HIS A 793 31.76 -16.62 6.46
C HIS A 793 32.01 -15.45 7.43
N GLN A 794 32.95 -15.64 8.35
CA GLN A 794 33.24 -14.60 9.36
C GLN A 794 33.73 -13.31 8.71
N ILE A 795 33.02 -12.22 8.99
CA ILE A 795 33.39 -10.87 8.58
C ILE A 795 34.17 -10.22 9.73
N LYS A 796 35.42 -9.82 9.45
CA LYS A 796 36.20 -9.01 10.37
C LYS A 796 35.66 -7.59 10.35
N ILE A 797 35.07 -7.18 11.48
CA ILE A 797 34.54 -5.83 11.70
C ILE A 797 35.31 -5.31 12.92
N PRO A 798 36.29 -4.41 12.73
CA PRO A 798 37.12 -3.87 13.81
C PRO A 798 36.32 -3.08 14.85
N ASP A 799 35.34 -2.31 14.38
CA ASP A 799 34.48 -1.44 15.20
C ASP A 799 33.03 -1.61 14.76
N ILE A 800 32.23 -2.28 15.59
CA ILE A 800 30.83 -2.61 15.30
C ILE A 800 29.96 -1.37 15.41
N GLU A 801 30.13 -0.55 16.46
CA GLU A 801 29.29 0.62 16.72
C GLU A 801 29.47 1.66 15.61
N LYS A 802 30.72 1.96 15.26
CA LYS A 802 31.02 2.83 14.12
C LYS A 802 30.40 2.30 12.83
N SER A 803 30.47 0.99 12.58
CA SER A 803 29.94 0.40 11.34
C SER A 803 28.40 0.31 11.30
N LEU A 804 27.73 0.37 12.45
CA LEU A 804 26.28 0.48 12.54
C LEU A 804 25.84 1.93 12.30
N HIS A 805 26.55 2.89 12.90
CA HIS A 805 26.28 4.32 12.78
C HIS A 805 26.62 4.90 11.40
N GLU A 806 27.77 4.53 10.84
CA GLU A 806 28.20 4.91 9.49
C GLU A 806 27.83 3.81 8.49
N PRO A 807 26.70 3.92 7.76
CA PRO A 807 26.22 2.87 6.89
C PRO A 807 27.21 2.57 5.77
N THR A 808 27.43 1.30 5.48
CA THR A 808 28.22 0.81 4.33
C THR A 808 27.45 -0.28 3.61
N ASP A 809 27.94 -0.74 2.46
CA ASP A 809 27.40 -1.90 1.73
C ASP A 809 27.35 -3.21 2.54
N MET A 810 27.97 -3.23 3.73
CA MET A 810 28.01 -4.38 4.64
C MET A 810 27.11 -4.23 5.89
N ARG A 811 26.41 -3.10 6.06
CA ARG A 811 25.71 -2.74 7.31
C ARG A 811 24.75 -3.82 7.80
N ILE A 812 23.97 -4.44 6.91
CA ILE A 812 23.04 -5.52 7.27
C ILE A 812 23.75 -6.71 7.94
N PHE A 813 24.97 -7.04 7.52
CA PHE A 813 25.76 -8.12 8.14
C PHE A 813 26.43 -7.68 9.44
N VAL A 814 26.70 -6.39 9.61
CA VAL A 814 27.11 -5.81 10.90
C VAL A 814 25.97 -5.97 11.92
N VAL A 815 24.72 -5.70 11.52
CA VAL A 815 23.53 -5.93 12.36
C VAL A 815 23.43 -7.41 12.76
N SER A 816 23.60 -8.34 11.82
CA SER A 816 23.64 -9.79 12.12
C SER A 816 24.70 -10.13 13.17
N LYS A 817 25.91 -9.58 13.03
CA LYS A 817 26.98 -9.78 14.02
C LYS A 817 26.64 -9.20 15.39
N ALA A 818 26.12 -7.97 15.44
CA ALA A 818 25.73 -7.29 16.67
C ALA A 818 24.69 -8.10 17.45
N LEU A 819 23.65 -8.60 16.77
CA LEU A 819 22.64 -9.47 17.37
C LEU A 819 23.25 -10.77 17.93
N LYS A 820 24.18 -11.40 17.18
CA LYS A 820 24.85 -12.65 17.61
C LYS A 820 25.74 -12.49 18.84
N ILE A 821 26.33 -11.30 19.05
CA ILE A 821 27.17 -11.01 20.23
C ILE A 821 26.38 -10.36 21.39
N GLY A 822 25.05 -10.25 21.27
CA GLY A 822 24.17 -9.86 22.37
C GLY A 822 23.73 -8.39 22.42
N TYR A 823 23.94 -7.59 21.36
CA TYR A 823 23.33 -6.24 21.29
C TYR A 823 21.80 -6.34 21.35
N THR A 824 21.19 -5.44 22.12
CA THR A 824 19.73 -5.31 22.17
C THR A 824 19.19 -4.61 20.93
N ILE A 825 17.89 -4.79 20.68
CA ILE A 825 17.19 -4.10 19.58
C ILE A 825 17.29 -2.58 19.74
N GLU A 826 17.15 -2.07 20.97
CA GLU A 826 17.26 -0.64 21.26
C GLU A 826 18.65 -0.08 20.96
N GLN A 827 19.71 -0.81 21.34
CA GLN A 827 21.09 -0.38 21.03
C GLN A 827 21.32 -0.29 19.51
N ILE A 828 20.85 -1.28 18.75
CA ILE A 828 20.99 -1.26 17.29
C ILE A 828 20.11 -0.15 16.70
N HIS A 829 18.88 0.03 17.18
CA HIS A 829 18.00 1.10 16.72
C HIS A 829 18.62 2.48 16.96
N GLN A 830 19.17 2.76 18.14
CA GLN A 830 19.82 4.04 18.43
C GLN A 830 21.00 4.35 17.51
N LEU A 831 21.78 3.32 17.16
CA LEU A 831 22.92 3.48 16.26
C LEU A 831 22.51 3.58 14.80
N THR A 832 21.42 2.91 14.41
CA THR A 832 21.09 2.75 12.98
C THR A 832 19.91 3.58 12.50
N MET A 833 19.02 3.93 13.42
CA MET A 833 17.68 4.46 13.23
C MET A 833 16.74 3.56 12.39
N ILE A 834 17.12 2.29 12.13
CA ILE A 834 16.25 1.28 11.49
C ILE A 834 15.07 0.98 12.43
N ASP A 835 13.85 0.94 11.91
CA ASP A 835 12.66 0.68 12.73
C ASP A 835 12.78 -0.67 13.49
N ARG A 836 12.36 -0.65 14.76
CA ARG A 836 12.48 -1.79 15.68
C ARG A 836 11.78 -3.03 15.13
N TRP A 837 10.67 -2.89 14.41
CA TRP A 837 9.96 -4.04 13.84
C TRP A 837 10.85 -4.85 12.91
N PHE A 838 11.58 -4.18 11.99
CA PHE A 838 12.52 -4.88 11.12
C PHE A 838 13.63 -5.56 11.92
N LEU A 839 14.18 -4.88 12.94
CA LEU A 839 15.21 -5.45 13.80
C LEU A 839 14.71 -6.67 14.59
N TYR A 840 13.46 -6.68 15.05
CA TYR A 840 12.85 -7.86 15.68
C TYR A 840 12.76 -9.04 14.69
N LYS A 841 12.38 -8.80 13.44
CA LYS A 841 12.37 -9.83 12.40
C LYS A 841 13.79 -10.35 12.09
N LEU A 842 14.80 -9.48 12.10
CA LEU A 842 16.21 -9.90 11.98
C LEU A 842 16.66 -10.75 13.18
N LYS A 843 16.26 -10.38 14.39
CA LYS A 843 16.54 -11.16 15.61
C LYS A 843 15.85 -12.51 15.59
N HIS A 844 14.66 -12.59 15.02
CA HIS A 844 13.95 -13.85 14.82
C HIS A 844 14.75 -14.83 13.95
N ILE A 845 15.35 -14.36 12.84
CA ILE A 845 16.26 -15.18 12.03
C ILE A 845 17.44 -15.68 12.87
N VAL A 846 18.06 -14.83 13.70
CA VAL A 846 19.16 -15.25 14.59
C VAL A 846 18.70 -16.28 15.63
N GLY A 847 17.48 -16.16 16.14
CA GLY A 847 16.88 -17.13 17.06
C GLY A 847 16.71 -18.51 16.42
N ILE A 848 16.17 -18.58 15.20
CA ILE A 848 16.05 -19.85 14.45
C ILE A 848 17.43 -20.46 14.17
N ASP A 849 18.42 -19.64 13.82
CA ASP A 849 19.82 -20.08 13.63
C ASP A 849 20.40 -20.71 14.89
N GLN A 850 20.17 -20.12 16.07
CA GLN A 850 20.59 -20.66 17.36
C GLN A 850 19.89 -21.98 17.67
N GLN A 851 18.57 -22.06 17.47
CA GLN A 851 17.81 -23.30 17.66
C GLN A 851 18.34 -24.42 16.74
N LEU A 852 18.61 -24.15 15.46
CA LEU A 852 19.19 -25.16 14.55
C LEU A 852 20.56 -25.68 15.04
N LYS A 853 21.36 -24.85 15.70
CA LYS A 853 22.67 -25.22 16.26
C LYS A 853 22.58 -26.10 17.51
N GLU A 854 21.47 -26.06 18.22
CA GLU A 854 21.19 -26.99 19.32
C GLU A 854 20.95 -28.42 18.80
N TYR A 855 20.62 -28.55 17.51
CA TYR A 855 20.33 -29.82 16.82
C TYR A 855 21.51 -30.36 16.01
N THR A 856 22.75 -30.08 16.41
CA THR A 856 23.94 -30.60 15.70
C THR A 856 24.05 -32.12 15.71
N HIS A 857 23.41 -32.79 16.68
CA HIS A 857 23.32 -34.25 16.72
C HIS A 857 22.56 -34.84 15.52
N LEU A 858 21.70 -34.07 14.84
CA LEU A 858 21.05 -34.46 13.58
C LEU A 858 22.08 -34.92 12.54
N SER A 859 23.25 -34.27 12.52
CA SER A 859 24.33 -34.62 11.59
C SER A 859 24.87 -36.02 11.84
N GLU A 860 24.95 -36.48 13.10
CA GLU A 860 25.46 -37.82 13.43
C GLU A 860 24.38 -38.87 13.25
N ILE A 861 23.17 -38.66 13.80
CA ILE A 861 22.13 -39.69 13.73
C ILE A 861 21.69 -39.98 12.28
N SER A 862 21.78 -39.01 11.38
CA SER A 862 21.39 -39.20 9.97
C SER A 862 22.28 -40.20 9.21
N GLU A 863 23.48 -40.50 9.70
CA GLU A 863 24.43 -41.43 9.09
C GLU A 863 24.33 -42.84 9.70
N PHE A 864 24.02 -42.95 11.00
CA PHE A 864 24.10 -44.20 11.76
C PHE A 864 22.74 -44.82 12.10
N MET A 865 21.65 -44.04 12.03
CA MET A 865 20.31 -44.52 12.32
C MET A 865 19.68 -45.18 11.09
N GLU A 866 18.89 -46.24 11.30
CA GLU A 866 18.17 -46.88 10.22
C GLU A 866 17.22 -45.89 9.52
N PRO A 867 17.06 -45.91 8.18
CA PRO A 867 16.31 -44.90 7.45
C PRO A 867 14.85 -44.72 7.92
N SER A 868 14.21 -45.78 8.42
CA SER A 868 12.84 -45.72 8.98
C SER A 868 12.79 -44.99 10.32
N GLU A 869 13.75 -45.27 11.20
CA GLU A 869 13.84 -44.63 12.53
C GLU A 869 14.20 -43.15 12.40
N PHE A 870 15.13 -42.83 11.48
CA PHE A 870 15.50 -41.45 11.22
C PHE A 870 14.35 -40.65 10.61
N LYS A 871 13.54 -41.27 9.76
CA LYS A 871 12.30 -40.67 9.25
C LYS A 871 11.33 -40.36 10.38
N GLU A 872 11.11 -41.28 11.31
CA GLU A 872 10.24 -41.08 12.47
C GLU A 872 10.76 -39.95 13.38
N TYR A 873 12.07 -39.92 13.64
CA TYR A 873 12.71 -38.84 14.40
C TYR A 873 12.56 -37.47 13.73
N LEU A 874 12.79 -37.38 12.41
CA LEU A 874 12.55 -36.15 11.65
C LEU A 874 11.08 -35.71 11.72
N GLN A 875 10.15 -36.66 11.76
CA GLN A 875 8.70 -36.41 11.85
C GLN A 875 8.25 -36.07 13.27
N SER A 876 9.14 -36.12 14.27
CA SER A 876 8.82 -35.62 15.61
C SER A 876 8.37 -34.16 15.52
N PRO A 877 7.35 -33.75 16.29
CA PRO A 877 6.78 -32.40 16.19
C PRO A 877 7.83 -31.29 16.33
N GLU A 878 8.78 -31.45 17.26
CA GLU A 878 9.81 -30.44 17.53
C GLU A 878 10.74 -30.22 16.32
N VAL A 879 11.32 -31.29 15.78
CA VAL A 879 12.23 -31.22 14.62
C VAL A 879 11.49 -30.78 13.36
N ALA A 880 10.30 -31.34 13.11
CA ALA A 880 9.52 -31.00 11.93
C ALA A 880 9.09 -29.52 11.93
N LEU A 881 8.71 -28.97 13.09
CA LEU A 881 8.36 -27.55 13.24
C LEU A 881 9.58 -26.64 13.08
N LEU A 882 10.74 -26.99 13.64
CA LEU A 882 11.97 -26.22 13.49
C LEU A 882 12.41 -26.14 12.02
N LEU A 883 12.43 -27.29 11.32
CA LEU A 883 12.79 -27.32 9.89
C LEU A 883 11.76 -26.57 9.03
N ARG A 884 10.47 -26.66 9.35
CA ARG A 884 9.41 -25.87 8.71
C ARG A 884 9.63 -24.37 8.92
N ALA A 885 9.82 -23.94 10.18
CA ALA A 885 10.06 -22.55 10.53
C ALA A 885 11.28 -21.99 9.78
N ALA A 886 12.40 -22.72 9.76
CA ALA A 886 13.57 -22.32 9.00
C ALA A 886 13.25 -22.03 7.52
N LYS A 887 12.45 -22.87 6.86
CA LYS A 887 12.08 -22.64 5.45
C LYS A 887 11.08 -21.51 5.26
N VAL A 888 10.05 -21.44 6.10
CA VAL A 888 9.03 -20.36 6.09
C VAL A 888 9.68 -18.98 6.29
N TYR A 889 10.73 -18.89 7.09
CA TYR A 889 11.47 -17.65 7.33
C TYR A 889 12.75 -17.52 6.50
N GLY A 890 12.88 -18.28 5.39
CA GLY A 890 13.83 -17.98 4.32
C GLY A 890 15.20 -18.66 4.36
N PHE A 891 15.44 -19.59 5.29
CA PHE A 891 16.72 -20.30 5.34
C PHE A 891 16.91 -21.16 4.10
N SER A 892 18.08 -21.06 3.48
CA SER A 892 18.50 -21.98 2.43
C SER A 892 18.94 -23.32 3.01
N ASP A 893 18.92 -24.36 2.18
CA ASP A 893 19.41 -25.69 2.59
C ASP A 893 20.89 -25.63 2.99
N PHE A 894 21.65 -24.70 2.39
CA PHE A 894 23.03 -24.41 2.75
C PHE A 894 23.16 -23.86 4.19
N GLN A 895 22.35 -22.86 4.56
CA GLN A 895 22.40 -22.29 5.90
C GLN A 895 22.01 -23.33 6.95
N MET A 896 20.95 -24.10 6.70
CA MET A 896 20.53 -25.17 7.60
C MET A 896 21.60 -26.24 7.75
N ALA A 897 22.26 -26.66 6.66
CA ALA A 897 23.32 -27.66 6.68
C ALA A 897 24.51 -27.21 7.54
N ARG A 898 24.90 -25.94 7.43
CA ARG A 898 25.94 -25.34 8.24
C ARG A 898 25.53 -25.27 9.72
N ALA A 899 24.33 -24.78 10.00
CA ALA A 899 23.83 -24.63 11.37
C ALA A 899 23.76 -25.96 12.13
N VAL A 900 23.32 -27.05 11.48
CA VAL A 900 23.28 -28.39 12.10
C VAL A 900 24.62 -29.14 12.06
N GLY A 901 25.70 -28.50 11.63
CA GLY A 901 27.07 -29.05 11.69
C GLY A 901 27.43 -30.07 10.60
N LEU A 902 26.63 -30.21 9.54
CA LEU A 902 26.95 -31.14 8.44
C LEU A 902 28.23 -30.74 7.69
N GLU A 903 28.63 -29.47 7.73
CA GLU A 903 29.87 -28.98 7.11
C GLU A 903 31.14 -29.61 7.70
N ASN A 904 31.07 -30.09 8.96
CA ASN A 904 32.18 -30.77 9.63
C ASN A 904 32.31 -32.24 9.20
N ARG A 905 31.29 -32.79 8.53
CA ARG A 905 31.23 -34.20 8.11
C ARG A 905 31.38 -34.40 6.61
N MET A 906 30.84 -33.47 5.82
CA MET A 906 30.81 -33.59 4.37
C MET A 906 30.94 -32.23 3.68
N LYS A 907 31.25 -32.26 2.38
CA LYS A 907 31.33 -31.03 1.57
C LYS A 907 29.96 -30.33 1.55
N MET A 908 29.96 -29.00 1.57
CA MET A 908 28.72 -28.21 1.64
C MET A 908 27.69 -28.51 0.54
N GLU A 909 28.14 -28.90 -0.65
CA GLU A 909 27.25 -29.35 -1.73
C GLU A 909 26.47 -30.61 -1.34
N GLN A 910 27.14 -31.61 -0.76
CA GLN A 910 26.52 -32.83 -0.26
C GLN A 910 25.64 -32.54 0.95
N ALA A 911 26.11 -31.69 1.86
CA ALA A 911 25.38 -31.28 3.05
C ALA A 911 24.03 -30.63 2.71
N GLY A 912 24.01 -29.73 1.72
CA GLY A 912 22.78 -29.12 1.22
C GLY A 912 21.81 -30.14 0.58
N LEU A 913 22.33 -31.12 -0.16
CA LEU A 913 21.52 -32.22 -0.71
C LEU A 913 20.93 -33.11 0.38
N THR A 914 21.64 -33.31 1.48
CA THR A 914 21.15 -34.04 2.66
C THR A 914 19.97 -33.30 3.31
N ILE A 915 20.09 -32.00 3.58
CA ILE A 915 18.96 -31.18 4.05
C ILE A 915 17.77 -31.24 3.09
N ARG A 916 18.04 -31.15 1.78
CA ARG A 916 17.00 -31.28 0.75
C ARG A 916 16.25 -32.61 0.84
N LYS A 917 16.95 -33.73 1.14
CA LYS A 917 16.32 -35.03 1.37
C LYS A 917 15.45 -35.02 2.62
N TRP A 918 15.95 -34.50 3.75
CA TRP A 918 15.18 -34.42 5.00
C TRP A 918 13.88 -33.65 4.83
N ARG A 919 13.94 -32.48 4.19
CA ARG A 919 12.73 -31.68 3.92
C ARG A 919 11.73 -32.41 3.01
N LYS A 920 12.21 -33.14 2.00
CA LYS A 920 11.33 -33.94 1.11
C LYS A 920 10.64 -35.08 1.86
N ILE A 921 11.32 -35.71 2.82
CA ILE A 921 10.70 -36.72 3.71
C ILE A 921 9.54 -36.11 4.50
N LEU A 922 9.68 -34.85 4.92
CA LEU A 922 8.65 -34.09 5.64
C LEU A 922 7.58 -33.45 4.74
N GLY A 923 7.65 -33.62 3.42
CA GLY A 923 6.78 -32.92 2.47
C GLY A 923 6.98 -31.39 2.44
N LEU A 924 8.08 -30.88 3.01
CA LEU A 924 8.39 -29.46 3.10
C LEU A 924 9.00 -28.96 1.78
N VAL A 925 8.14 -28.64 0.82
CA VAL A 925 8.47 -28.09 -0.49
C VAL A 925 7.77 -26.75 -0.70
N PRO A 926 8.37 -25.81 -1.45
CA PRO A 926 7.73 -24.52 -1.70
C PRO A 926 6.55 -24.68 -2.66
N THR A 927 5.56 -23.82 -2.52
CA THR A 927 4.43 -23.65 -3.44
C THR A 927 4.75 -22.61 -4.50
N VAL A 928 4.13 -22.74 -5.68
CA VAL A 928 4.18 -21.76 -6.76
C VAL A 928 2.99 -20.83 -6.63
N ASN A 929 3.24 -19.52 -6.50
CA ASN A 929 2.22 -18.50 -6.33
C ASN A 929 2.26 -17.51 -7.50
N GLN A 930 1.09 -16.99 -7.88
CA GLN A 930 0.96 -15.97 -8.92
C GLN A 930 0.94 -14.57 -8.30
N ILE A 931 1.56 -13.62 -8.99
CA ILE A 931 1.32 -12.19 -8.83
C ILE A 931 0.12 -11.82 -9.68
N ASP A 932 -1.02 -11.56 -9.04
CA ASP A 932 -2.31 -11.32 -9.70
C ASP A 932 -2.84 -9.90 -9.57
N THR A 933 -2.07 -9.02 -8.91
CA THR A 933 -2.37 -7.61 -8.60
C THR A 933 -3.51 -7.38 -7.59
N LEU A 934 -4.26 -8.41 -7.17
CA LEU A 934 -5.53 -8.27 -6.43
C LEU A 934 -5.66 -9.31 -5.30
N ALA A 935 -4.55 -9.78 -4.73
CA ALA A 935 -4.54 -10.71 -3.59
C ALA A 935 -5.53 -11.89 -3.73
N ALA A 936 -5.59 -12.48 -4.92
CA ALA A 936 -6.49 -13.57 -5.34
C ALA A 936 -7.99 -13.25 -5.46
N GLU A 937 -8.44 -12.00 -5.26
CA GLU A 937 -9.84 -11.58 -5.44
C GLU A 937 -10.35 -11.91 -6.85
N TYR A 938 -9.53 -11.63 -7.88
CA TYR A 938 -9.77 -12.03 -9.27
C TYR A 938 -8.67 -12.97 -9.77
N PRO A 939 -9.00 -13.96 -10.62
CA PRO A 939 -7.99 -14.86 -11.17
C PRO A 939 -7.06 -14.14 -12.17
N ALA A 940 -5.75 -14.36 -12.04
CA ALA A 940 -4.79 -13.92 -13.05
C ALA A 940 -4.87 -14.80 -14.32
N GLN A 941 -4.74 -14.16 -15.49
CA GLN A 941 -4.58 -14.82 -16.79
C GLN A 941 -3.12 -14.81 -17.28
N THR A 942 -2.19 -14.56 -16.37
CA THR A 942 -0.74 -14.55 -16.64
C THR A 942 0.00 -15.44 -15.64
N ASN A 943 1.21 -15.86 -16.02
CA ASN A 943 2.08 -16.67 -15.19
C ASN A 943 3.30 -15.84 -14.72
N TYR A 944 3.02 -14.76 -13.99
CA TYR A 944 4.06 -14.06 -13.24
C TYR A 944 4.16 -14.68 -11.84
N LEU A 945 5.26 -15.38 -11.56
CA LEU A 945 5.31 -16.37 -10.47
C LEU A 945 6.42 -16.09 -9.45
N TYR A 946 6.17 -16.52 -8.21
CA TYR A 946 7.18 -16.63 -7.17
C TYR A 946 6.99 -17.93 -6.37
N LEU A 947 8.00 -18.32 -5.58
CA LEU A 947 7.96 -19.49 -4.70
C LEU A 947 7.85 -19.05 -3.25
N SER A 948 7.04 -19.73 -2.43
CA SER A 948 6.91 -19.49 -0.97
C SER A 948 6.83 -20.82 -0.21
N TYR A 949 7.25 -20.84 1.07
CA TYR A 949 7.06 -21.99 1.97
C TYR A 949 5.86 -21.87 2.91
N LEU A 950 5.28 -20.67 3.04
CA LEU A 950 4.06 -20.42 3.79
C LEU A 950 2.82 -20.95 3.06
#